data_AF-A0A8J8E247-F1
#
_entry.id   AF-A0A8J8E247-F1
#
_cell.length_a   1.000
_cell.length_b   1.000
_cell.length_c   1.000
_cell.angle_alpha   90.00
_cell.angle_beta   90.00
_cell.angle_gamma   90.00
#
_symmetry.space_group_name_H-M   'P 1'
#
loop_
_entity.id
_entity.type
_entity.pdbx_description
1 polymer ?
#
loop_
_entity_poly.entity_id
_entity_poly.type
_entity_poly.pdbx_seq_one_letter_code
_entity_poly.pdbx_strand_id
1 'polypeptide(L)'
;MPGNPELVYVDDIEGGPVIVVRKYEDYKSLLNKYKPDVMYASNRYFYFWDGNKFYALRRRGYKTFRDLELSVKLGFWDASENLKSIESIGEKVDIDYVKIIIRGYNKEGKQVTLKFNSEGELFYYAMDSGFEDFNEFVDALKLGFLDGESFRKALSGGFAGASEYFDAIEGGFTRFDEYDEARRLNIPSKWEYDLFKELSLINEKYSLKTIEEAHLIKIICDMPVGERASLLSLWNRLHSERTKVLRRYNIWNRNTNWYGEPEILISPKSLEEYLVSSKIIRKFGKYDEKAKLFVRILPGGFLSEDEYKDATSRGYRNRREYLDAQKRGFIGSLNKLRSIEPFTIFETTYKVSGTPNLNLGEECKIKSGRIGEWKKLTLKDLGISTEAELYRYAVDNGFESFGEFFESLKLGTLKREEYLAAKKGKFKSILELWISKGLGHSKRQELIQEIYADYEELKKLKETYKLRTYGDALVFRLLRTLQQKKRKIDLDSLWRWLKECEYTYFSRESLWYHLGRKSRNYRTFTSKEELEKYLITLLKRHDELGTYDPESKLFVPKLPPVIVDGSNVAWEGRDKRGGERALAKNIELVVEKLKELGYSEIYVFVDASLKYQVEDRGLLEKLIVSKIVKLMPAEVQADEYIIKYALDIDAYIISNDRYKEWRKKNPDLEEFIKTHRVTFTIHKGIVHFDEKIEGL
;
A
#
# COMPACT_ATOMS: atom_id res chain seq x y z
N MET A 1 -45.57 -24.56 55.28
CA MET A 1 -44.98 -24.61 56.64
C MET A 1 -43.49 -24.31 56.51
N PRO A 2 -42.92 -23.42 57.33
CA PRO A 2 -41.47 -23.20 57.36
C PRO A 2 -40.79 -24.40 58.03
N GLY A 3 -39.75 -24.95 57.39
CA GLY A 3 -38.91 -26.03 57.91
C GLY A 3 -39.30 -27.44 57.45
N ASN A 4 -39.06 -27.76 56.17
CA ASN A 4 -38.81 -29.16 55.80
C ASN A 4 -37.41 -29.51 56.33
N PRO A 5 -37.21 -30.67 57.00
CA PRO A 5 -35.92 -31.05 57.54
C PRO A 5 -34.89 -31.18 56.41
N GLU A 6 -33.76 -30.48 56.52
CA GLU A 6 -32.63 -30.61 55.59
C GLU A 6 -31.99 -32.00 55.77
N LEU A 7 -32.24 -32.88 54.80
CA LEU A 7 -31.63 -34.19 54.71
C LEU A 7 -30.15 -34.02 54.35
N VAL A 8 -29.24 -34.48 55.22
CA VAL A 8 -27.80 -34.21 55.03
C VAL A 8 -27.19 -35.18 54.02
N TYR A 9 -27.44 -36.49 54.15
CA TYR A 9 -27.14 -37.55 53.18
C TYR A 9 -27.78 -38.88 53.66
N VAL A 10 -27.81 -39.90 52.79
CA VAL A 10 -28.18 -41.30 53.12
C VAL A 10 -26.93 -42.15 53.01
N ASP A 11 -26.56 -42.88 54.07
CA ASP A 11 -25.44 -43.84 54.04
C ASP A 11 -25.99 -45.27 53.96
N ASP A 12 -25.41 -46.09 53.08
CA ASP A 12 -25.74 -47.51 52.94
C ASP A 12 -24.80 -48.32 53.85
N ILE A 13 -25.29 -48.67 55.03
CA ILE A 13 -24.60 -49.60 55.95
C ILE A 13 -25.23 -50.99 55.75
N GLU A 14 -24.47 -52.08 55.92
CA GLU A 14 -25.01 -53.45 55.95
C GLU A 14 -26.16 -53.53 56.98
N GLY A 15 -27.40 -53.42 56.49
CA GLY A 15 -28.59 -53.31 57.33
C GLY A 15 -29.68 -52.37 56.78
N GLY A 16 -29.34 -51.43 55.89
CA GLY A 16 -30.31 -50.55 55.21
C GLY A 16 -29.97 -49.05 55.31
N PRO A 17 -30.74 -48.18 54.62
CA PRO A 17 -30.42 -46.76 54.52
C PRO A 17 -30.65 -46.06 55.87
N VAL A 18 -29.68 -45.26 56.29
CA VAL A 18 -29.78 -44.50 57.54
C VAL A 18 -29.95 -43.01 57.24
N ILE A 19 -31.06 -42.42 57.73
CA ILE A 19 -31.37 -40.99 57.55
C ILE A 19 -30.75 -40.17 58.67
N VAL A 20 -29.98 -39.13 58.32
CA VAL A 20 -29.26 -38.24 59.26
C VAL A 20 -29.81 -36.82 59.25
N VAL A 21 -30.25 -36.31 60.41
CA VAL A 21 -30.74 -34.92 60.60
C VAL A 21 -29.93 -34.14 61.65
N ARG A 22 -29.75 -32.82 61.44
CA ARG A 22 -28.88 -31.94 62.25
C ARG A 22 -29.51 -31.29 63.48
N LYS A 23 -30.84 -31.07 63.51
CA LYS A 23 -31.54 -30.32 64.58
C LYS A 23 -32.58 -31.19 65.29
N TYR A 24 -32.76 -30.97 66.58
CA TYR A 24 -33.65 -31.77 67.44
C TYR A 24 -35.14 -31.57 67.12
N GLU A 25 -35.49 -30.39 66.62
CA GLU A 25 -36.86 -29.99 66.29
C GLU A 25 -37.33 -30.65 64.99
N ASP A 26 -36.40 -30.82 64.04
CA ASP A 26 -36.59 -31.58 62.80
C ASP A 26 -36.76 -33.09 63.10
N TYR A 27 -35.99 -33.59 64.08
CA TYR A 27 -36.16 -34.93 64.66
C TYR A 27 -37.57 -35.12 65.26
N LYS A 28 -38.09 -34.16 66.05
CA LYS A 28 -39.44 -34.23 66.64
C LYS A 28 -40.55 -34.26 65.58
N SER A 29 -40.40 -33.49 64.50
CA SER A 29 -41.35 -33.44 63.39
C SER A 29 -41.43 -34.79 62.66
N LEU A 30 -40.28 -35.42 62.41
CA LEU A 30 -40.20 -36.75 61.80
C LEU A 30 -40.73 -37.86 62.71
N LEU A 31 -40.46 -37.78 64.02
CA LEU A 31 -40.96 -38.74 65.02
C LEU A 31 -42.50 -38.76 65.07
N ASN A 32 -43.13 -37.58 65.08
CA ASN A 32 -44.59 -37.44 65.10
C ASN A 32 -45.24 -37.87 63.80
N LYS A 33 -44.57 -37.66 62.66
CA LYS A 33 -45.13 -37.94 61.33
C LYS A 33 -45.02 -39.41 60.91
N TYR A 34 -43.92 -40.09 61.26
CA TYR A 34 -43.62 -41.43 60.71
C TYR A 34 -43.38 -42.53 61.74
N LYS A 35 -43.28 -42.20 63.04
CA LYS A 35 -43.06 -43.15 64.15
C LYS A 35 -41.96 -44.22 63.90
N PRO A 36 -40.74 -43.87 63.46
CA PRO A 36 -39.68 -44.85 63.21
C PRO A 36 -39.01 -45.33 64.52
N ASP A 37 -38.52 -46.57 64.54
CA ASP A 37 -37.70 -47.11 65.65
C ASP A 37 -36.31 -46.45 65.66
N VAL A 38 -35.95 -45.81 66.77
CA VAL A 38 -34.68 -45.08 66.94
C VAL A 38 -33.58 -46.05 67.35
N MET A 39 -32.50 -46.16 66.55
CA MET A 39 -31.36 -47.04 66.88
C MET A 39 -30.28 -46.35 67.71
N TYR A 40 -30.00 -45.06 67.49
CA TYR A 40 -28.96 -44.32 68.22
C TYR A 40 -29.11 -42.79 68.07
N ALA A 41 -28.75 -42.02 69.11
CA ALA A 41 -28.73 -40.56 69.08
C ALA A 41 -27.41 -40.01 69.66
N SER A 42 -26.84 -39.01 68.99
CA SER A 42 -25.68 -38.23 69.48
C SER A 42 -25.99 -36.73 69.49
N ASN A 43 -25.10 -35.93 70.07
CA ASN A 43 -25.27 -34.48 70.19
C ASN A 43 -25.36 -33.71 68.85
N ARG A 44 -25.15 -34.37 67.69
CA ARG A 44 -25.24 -33.72 66.37
C ARG A 44 -26.08 -34.45 65.32
N TYR A 45 -26.43 -35.72 65.52
CA TYR A 45 -27.07 -36.55 64.49
C TYR A 45 -28.02 -37.59 65.09
N PHE A 46 -29.14 -37.81 64.41
CA PHE A 46 -30.15 -38.85 64.68
C PHE A 46 -30.22 -39.82 63.48
N TYR A 47 -30.32 -41.13 63.75
CA TYR A 47 -30.28 -42.20 62.76
C TYR A 47 -31.57 -43.05 62.78
N PHE A 48 -32.17 -43.36 61.62
CA PHE A 48 -33.41 -44.15 61.50
C PHE A 48 -33.38 -45.18 60.36
N TRP A 49 -34.11 -46.30 60.51
CA TRP A 49 -34.29 -47.36 59.50
C TRP A 49 -35.72 -47.35 58.92
N ASP A 50 -35.86 -47.32 57.59
CA ASP A 50 -37.16 -47.52 56.88
C ASP A 50 -37.06 -48.78 55.99
N GLY A 51 -37.09 -49.95 56.64
CA GLY A 51 -36.94 -51.24 55.98
C GLY A 51 -38.00 -51.52 54.91
N ASN A 52 -39.22 -50.99 55.06
CA ASN A 52 -40.30 -51.22 54.10
C ASN A 52 -40.01 -50.58 52.73
N LYS A 53 -39.40 -49.40 52.68
CA LYS A 53 -38.96 -48.78 51.42
C LYS A 53 -37.77 -49.50 50.80
N PHE A 54 -36.84 -49.99 51.62
CA PHE A 54 -35.71 -50.80 51.14
C PHE A 54 -36.16 -52.13 50.51
N TYR A 55 -37.12 -52.84 51.13
CA TYR A 55 -37.69 -54.06 50.56
C TYR A 55 -38.58 -53.81 49.32
N ALA A 56 -39.20 -52.63 49.20
CA ALA A 56 -39.90 -52.24 47.97
C ALA A 56 -38.92 -51.95 46.82
N LEU A 57 -37.78 -51.32 47.13
CA LEU A 57 -36.69 -51.03 46.19
C LEU A 57 -36.04 -52.31 45.64
N ARG A 58 -35.67 -53.25 46.53
CA ARG A 58 -35.13 -54.58 46.17
C ARG A 58 -36.11 -55.39 45.30
N ARG A 59 -37.42 -55.29 45.56
CA ARG A 59 -38.46 -55.97 44.75
C ARG A 59 -38.57 -55.43 43.31
N ARG A 60 -38.21 -54.16 43.09
CA ARG A 60 -38.15 -53.55 41.74
C ARG A 60 -36.77 -53.65 41.09
N GLY A 61 -35.81 -54.34 41.71
CA GLY A 61 -34.51 -54.67 41.11
C GLY A 61 -33.40 -53.63 41.26
N TYR A 62 -33.63 -52.54 41.99
CA TYR A 62 -32.61 -51.53 42.26
C TYR A 62 -31.65 -52.01 43.36
N LYS A 63 -30.35 -51.69 43.23
CA LYS A 63 -29.28 -52.07 44.16
C LYS A 63 -29.14 -51.09 45.32
N THR A 64 -29.25 -49.78 45.05
CA THR A 64 -29.13 -48.70 46.05
C THR A 64 -30.30 -47.72 45.96
N PHE A 65 -30.53 -46.92 47.02
CA PHE A 65 -31.53 -45.84 46.98
C PHE A 65 -31.17 -44.74 45.98
N ARG A 66 -29.87 -44.50 45.80
CA ARG A 66 -29.35 -43.53 44.82
C ARG A 66 -29.67 -43.93 43.38
N ASP A 67 -29.62 -45.23 43.08
CA ASP A 67 -29.99 -45.74 41.75
C ASP A 67 -31.49 -45.56 41.48
N LEU A 68 -32.33 -45.73 42.50
CA LEU A 68 -33.75 -45.46 42.40
C LEU A 68 -34.03 -43.97 42.16
N GLU A 69 -33.42 -43.07 42.95
CA GLU A 69 -33.55 -41.63 42.75
C GLU A 69 -33.08 -41.20 41.35
N LEU A 70 -31.97 -41.75 40.88
CA LEU A 70 -31.44 -41.49 39.56
C LEU A 70 -32.38 -42.03 38.47
N SER A 71 -32.91 -43.24 38.63
CA SER A 71 -33.92 -43.81 37.72
C SER A 71 -35.16 -42.93 37.61
N VAL A 72 -35.71 -42.45 38.73
CA VAL A 72 -36.85 -41.51 38.73
C VAL A 72 -36.48 -40.22 37.99
N LYS A 73 -35.31 -39.65 38.27
CA LYS A 73 -34.83 -38.42 37.63
C LYS A 73 -34.65 -38.58 36.12
N LEU A 74 -34.19 -39.74 35.68
CA LEU A 74 -33.97 -40.07 34.28
C LEU A 74 -35.23 -40.67 33.62
N GLY A 75 -36.36 -40.75 34.32
CA GLY A 75 -37.66 -41.17 33.76
C GLY A 75 -37.90 -42.69 33.66
N PHE A 76 -37.05 -43.52 34.25
CA PHE A 76 -37.18 -44.99 34.26
C PHE A 76 -38.16 -45.52 35.33
N TRP A 77 -38.76 -44.62 36.13
CA TRP A 77 -39.80 -45.00 37.06
C TRP A 77 -41.09 -45.40 36.34
N ASP A 78 -41.67 -46.54 36.72
CA ASP A 78 -42.80 -47.18 36.05
C ASP A 78 -42.55 -47.43 34.54
N ALA A 79 -41.28 -47.67 34.17
CA ALA A 79 -40.85 -47.96 32.81
C ALA A 79 -41.67 -49.10 32.17
N SER A 80 -42.10 -50.10 32.93
CA SER A 80 -42.91 -51.20 32.41
C SER A 80 -44.28 -50.73 31.90
N GLU A 81 -44.93 -49.83 32.64
CA GLU A 81 -46.25 -49.28 32.26
C GLU A 81 -46.10 -48.29 31.10
N ASN A 82 -45.08 -47.42 31.19
CA ASN A 82 -44.77 -46.43 30.16
C ASN A 82 -44.43 -47.11 28.82
N LEU A 83 -43.59 -48.15 28.81
CA LEU A 83 -43.27 -48.91 27.60
C LEU A 83 -44.49 -49.64 27.03
N LYS A 84 -45.36 -50.23 27.88
CA LYS A 84 -46.62 -50.85 27.44
C LYS A 84 -47.56 -49.85 26.74
N SER A 85 -47.57 -48.60 27.19
CA SER A 85 -48.47 -47.56 26.68
C SER A 85 -48.08 -47.02 25.28
N ILE A 86 -46.88 -47.33 24.79
CA ILE A 86 -46.35 -46.75 23.55
C ILE A 86 -46.61 -47.72 22.39
N GLU A 87 -47.67 -47.48 21.61
CA GLU A 87 -48.05 -48.34 20.48
C GLU A 87 -46.92 -48.54 19.45
N SER A 88 -46.13 -47.48 19.18
CA SER A 88 -45.05 -47.49 18.17
C SER A 88 -43.90 -48.48 18.44
N ILE A 89 -43.80 -49.05 19.64
CA ILE A 89 -42.78 -50.06 20.00
C ILE A 89 -43.38 -51.44 20.31
N GLY A 90 -44.68 -51.65 20.07
CA GLY A 90 -45.38 -52.87 20.48
C GLY A 90 -44.81 -54.19 19.93
N GLU A 91 -44.22 -54.19 18.73
CA GLU A 91 -43.55 -55.38 18.18
C GLU A 91 -42.15 -55.62 18.78
N LYS A 92 -41.56 -54.58 19.37
CA LYS A 92 -40.20 -54.59 19.94
C LYS A 92 -40.21 -54.84 21.43
N VAL A 93 -41.31 -54.57 22.12
CA VAL A 93 -41.44 -54.71 23.57
C VAL A 93 -42.56 -55.67 23.92
N ASP A 94 -42.26 -56.64 24.77
CA ASP A 94 -43.23 -57.58 25.33
C ASP A 94 -43.06 -57.61 26.84
N ILE A 95 -44.14 -57.37 27.59
CA ILE A 95 -44.08 -57.23 29.05
C ILE A 95 -45.12 -58.12 29.71
N ASP A 96 -44.63 -59.19 30.33
CA ASP A 96 -45.42 -60.21 31.02
C ASP A 96 -45.20 -60.15 32.53
N TYR A 97 -46.24 -59.76 33.28
CA TYR A 97 -46.20 -59.42 34.71
C TYR A 97 -45.07 -58.43 35.06
N VAL A 98 -43.88 -58.94 35.41
CA VAL A 98 -42.68 -58.19 35.85
C VAL A 98 -41.50 -58.37 34.87
N LYS A 99 -41.63 -59.26 33.88
CA LYS A 99 -40.58 -59.50 32.87
C LYS A 99 -40.73 -58.54 31.71
N ILE A 100 -39.65 -57.84 31.39
CA ILE A 100 -39.57 -56.89 30.27
C ILE A 100 -38.68 -57.52 29.20
N ILE A 101 -39.24 -57.73 28.01
CA ILE A 101 -38.51 -58.27 26.86
C ILE A 101 -38.41 -57.16 25.81
N ILE A 102 -37.19 -56.82 25.41
CA ILE A 102 -36.94 -55.86 24.33
C ILE A 102 -36.19 -56.52 23.16
N ARG A 103 -36.51 -56.11 21.95
CA ARG A 103 -35.94 -56.61 20.70
C ARG A 103 -35.40 -55.45 19.88
N GLY A 104 -34.19 -55.62 19.35
CA GLY A 104 -33.53 -54.59 18.56
C GLY A 104 -32.10 -54.99 18.22
N TYR A 105 -31.33 -54.02 17.72
CA TYR A 105 -29.94 -54.20 17.33
C TYR A 105 -29.00 -53.78 18.46
N ASN A 106 -28.08 -54.67 18.83
CA ASN A 106 -27.02 -54.35 19.78
C ASN A 106 -25.89 -53.53 19.12
N LYS A 107 -24.87 -53.15 19.90
CA LYS A 107 -23.73 -52.37 19.41
C LYS A 107 -22.93 -53.04 18.27
N GLU A 108 -23.01 -54.37 18.13
CA GLU A 108 -22.39 -55.11 17.03
C GLU A 108 -23.30 -55.22 15.79
N GLY A 109 -24.46 -54.57 15.77
CA GLY A 109 -25.41 -54.63 14.66
C GLY A 109 -26.13 -55.98 14.54
N LYS A 110 -26.12 -56.80 15.59
CA LYS A 110 -26.86 -58.07 15.62
C LYS A 110 -28.23 -57.85 16.24
N GLN A 111 -29.25 -58.41 15.59
CA GLN A 111 -30.59 -58.46 16.16
C GLN A 111 -30.60 -59.41 17.37
N VAL A 112 -30.95 -58.89 18.54
CA VAL A 112 -30.99 -59.64 19.80
C VAL A 112 -32.33 -59.44 20.50
N THR A 113 -32.63 -60.37 21.41
CA THR A 113 -33.76 -60.27 22.34
C THR A 113 -33.21 -60.26 23.76
N LEU A 114 -33.41 -59.16 24.48
CA LEU A 114 -32.98 -59.00 25.86
C LEU A 114 -34.18 -59.20 26.78
N LYS A 115 -33.93 -59.81 27.96
CA LYS A 115 -34.96 -60.11 28.96
C LYS A 115 -34.50 -59.58 30.31
N PHE A 116 -35.35 -58.79 30.94
CA PHE A 116 -35.12 -58.22 32.27
C PHE A 116 -36.22 -58.71 33.21
N ASN A 117 -35.86 -59.09 34.43
CA ASN A 117 -36.81 -59.57 35.43
C ASN A 117 -37.35 -58.45 36.34
N SER A 118 -36.88 -57.22 36.12
CA SER A 118 -37.26 -56.05 36.92
C SER A 118 -36.94 -54.74 36.19
N GLU A 119 -37.56 -53.65 36.64
CA GLU A 119 -37.30 -52.30 36.11
C GLU A 119 -35.89 -51.81 36.43
N GLY A 120 -35.35 -52.19 37.59
CA GLY A 120 -33.97 -51.89 37.95
C GLY A 120 -32.95 -52.53 36.99
N GLU A 121 -33.19 -53.78 36.56
CA GLU A 121 -32.34 -54.44 35.55
C GLU A 121 -32.38 -53.70 34.21
N LEU A 122 -33.55 -53.24 33.76
CA LEU A 122 -33.68 -52.42 32.55
C LEU A 122 -32.96 -51.08 32.69
N PHE A 123 -33.09 -50.41 33.84
CA PHE A 123 -32.39 -49.16 34.13
C PHE A 123 -30.87 -49.32 34.06
N TYR A 124 -30.31 -50.34 34.72
CA TYR A 124 -28.86 -50.59 34.65
C TYR A 124 -28.40 -50.90 33.23
N TYR A 125 -29.16 -51.70 32.48
CA TYR A 125 -28.87 -51.95 31.08
C TYR A 125 -28.82 -50.66 30.27
N ALA A 126 -29.80 -49.78 30.45
CA ALA A 126 -29.86 -48.52 29.70
C ALA A 126 -28.65 -47.62 30.02
N MET A 127 -28.26 -47.54 31.29
CA MET A 127 -27.08 -46.77 31.70
C MET A 127 -25.78 -47.39 31.15
N ASP A 128 -25.61 -48.70 31.25
CA ASP A 128 -24.43 -49.42 30.75
C ASP A 128 -24.33 -49.37 29.21
N SER A 129 -25.48 -49.25 28.53
CA SER A 129 -25.58 -49.08 27.06
C SER A 129 -25.50 -47.61 26.63
N GLY A 130 -25.21 -46.70 27.56
CA GLY A 130 -24.88 -45.30 27.27
C GLY A 130 -26.07 -44.40 26.89
N PHE A 131 -27.28 -44.74 27.32
CA PHE A 131 -28.46 -43.85 27.21
C PHE A 131 -28.44 -42.78 28.31
N GLU A 132 -28.80 -41.55 27.96
CA GLU A 132 -28.83 -40.40 28.85
C GLU A 132 -30.06 -40.41 29.75
N ASP A 133 -31.23 -40.75 29.19
CA ASP A 133 -32.49 -40.84 29.91
C ASP A 133 -33.48 -41.84 29.26
N PHE A 134 -34.65 -42.00 29.87
CA PHE A 134 -35.69 -42.92 29.41
C PHE A 134 -36.30 -42.49 28.07
N ASN A 135 -36.36 -41.19 27.78
CA ASN A 135 -36.89 -40.71 26.51
C ASN A 135 -35.93 -41.06 25.37
N GLU A 136 -34.62 -40.86 25.56
CA GLU A 136 -33.61 -41.29 24.59
C GLU A 136 -33.65 -42.81 24.39
N PHE A 137 -33.77 -43.58 25.48
CA PHE A 137 -33.92 -45.04 25.41
C PHE A 137 -35.15 -45.45 24.58
N VAL A 138 -36.30 -44.81 24.82
CA VAL A 138 -37.54 -45.07 24.08
C VAL A 138 -37.41 -44.68 22.61
N ASP A 139 -36.83 -43.52 22.31
CA ASP A 139 -36.65 -43.05 20.93
C ASP A 139 -35.66 -43.93 20.17
N ALA A 140 -34.59 -44.37 20.81
CA ALA A 140 -33.67 -45.36 20.28
C ALA A 140 -34.38 -46.68 19.99
N LEU A 141 -35.23 -47.15 20.91
CA LEU A 141 -35.99 -48.39 20.73
C LEU A 141 -37.03 -48.28 19.60
N LYS A 142 -37.71 -47.13 19.45
CA LYS A 142 -38.58 -46.83 18.29
C LYS A 142 -37.84 -46.96 16.98
N LEU A 143 -36.57 -46.57 16.93
CA LEU A 143 -35.72 -46.73 15.75
C LEU A 143 -35.00 -48.10 15.69
N GLY A 144 -35.10 -48.91 16.74
CA GLY A 144 -34.59 -50.29 16.80
C GLY A 144 -33.19 -50.45 17.40
N PHE A 145 -32.64 -49.41 18.03
CA PHE A 145 -31.34 -49.43 18.70
C PHE A 145 -31.47 -49.89 20.14
N LEU A 146 -30.49 -50.70 20.57
CA LEU A 146 -30.32 -51.10 21.97
C LEU A 146 -29.04 -50.51 22.59
N ASP A 147 -28.35 -49.62 21.86
CA ASP A 147 -27.11 -48.96 22.26
C ASP A 147 -27.21 -47.46 21.98
N GLY A 148 -26.97 -46.62 23.00
CA GLY A 148 -27.16 -45.17 22.92
C GLY A 148 -26.15 -44.46 22.03
N GLU A 149 -24.90 -44.94 22.00
CA GLU A 149 -23.87 -44.37 21.12
C GLU A 149 -24.22 -44.61 19.64
N SER A 150 -24.63 -45.83 19.30
CA SER A 150 -25.06 -46.19 17.95
C SER A 150 -26.30 -45.40 17.52
N PHE A 151 -27.27 -45.21 18.40
CA PHE A 151 -28.44 -44.37 18.15
C PHE A 151 -28.07 -42.91 17.83
N ARG A 152 -27.24 -42.27 18.66
CA ARG A 152 -26.80 -40.89 18.43
C ARG A 152 -25.98 -40.76 17.14
N LYS A 153 -25.10 -41.73 16.85
CA LYS A 153 -24.36 -41.79 15.58
C LYS A 153 -25.32 -41.89 14.39
N ALA A 154 -26.33 -42.76 14.46
CA ALA A 154 -27.33 -42.91 13.42
C ALA A 154 -28.12 -41.61 13.17
N LEU A 155 -28.56 -40.93 14.23
CA LEU A 155 -29.23 -39.63 14.11
C LEU A 155 -28.34 -38.57 13.48
N SER A 156 -27.09 -38.44 13.94
CA SER A 156 -26.14 -37.48 13.35
C SER A 156 -25.77 -37.80 11.90
N GLY A 157 -25.78 -39.07 11.53
CA GLY A 157 -25.60 -39.55 10.16
C GLY A 157 -26.85 -39.43 9.28
N GLY A 158 -28.02 -39.14 9.86
CA GLY A 158 -29.29 -38.98 9.13
C GLY A 158 -30.04 -40.28 8.82
N PHE A 159 -29.76 -41.38 9.53
CA PHE A 159 -30.39 -42.68 9.31
C PHE A 159 -31.77 -42.77 9.95
N ALA A 160 -32.70 -43.44 9.28
CA ALA A 160 -34.08 -43.55 9.75
C ALA A 160 -34.29 -44.67 10.79
N GLY A 161 -33.36 -45.62 10.91
CA GLY A 161 -33.48 -46.75 11.84
C GLY A 161 -32.24 -47.62 11.95
N ALA A 162 -32.22 -48.50 12.95
CA ALA A 162 -31.06 -49.33 13.28
C ALA A 162 -30.69 -50.33 12.19
N SER A 163 -31.67 -50.96 11.55
CA SER A 163 -31.39 -51.90 10.46
C SER A 163 -30.60 -51.23 9.31
N GLU A 164 -31.01 -50.02 8.92
CA GLU A 164 -30.37 -49.27 7.84
C GLU A 164 -29.00 -48.74 8.27
N TYR A 165 -28.90 -48.22 9.50
CA TYR A 165 -27.63 -47.78 10.06
C TYR A 165 -26.60 -48.91 10.12
N PHE A 166 -26.96 -50.09 10.62
CA PHE A 166 -26.01 -51.18 10.76
C PHE A 166 -25.63 -51.81 9.40
N ASP A 167 -26.56 -51.86 8.44
CA ASP A 167 -26.23 -52.21 7.05
C ASP A 167 -25.25 -51.21 6.41
N ALA A 168 -25.48 -49.90 6.64
CA ALA A 168 -24.59 -48.84 6.18
C ALA A 168 -23.19 -48.94 6.83
N ILE A 169 -23.12 -49.21 8.13
CA ILE A 169 -21.86 -49.39 8.87
C ILE A 169 -21.11 -50.63 8.40
N GLU A 170 -21.80 -51.72 8.06
CA GLU A 170 -21.18 -52.91 7.44
C GLU A 170 -20.51 -52.55 6.10
N GLY A 171 -21.12 -51.66 5.32
CA GLY A 171 -20.53 -51.04 4.14
C GLY A 171 -19.46 -49.97 4.43
N GLY A 172 -19.28 -49.56 5.69
CA GLY A 172 -18.35 -48.50 6.11
C GLY A 172 -18.88 -47.08 5.97
N PHE A 173 -20.19 -46.89 5.78
CA PHE A 173 -20.84 -45.60 5.67
C PHE A 173 -21.28 -45.07 7.04
N THR A 174 -21.02 -43.78 7.29
CA THR A 174 -21.44 -43.09 8.52
C THR A 174 -22.49 -42.01 8.27
N ARG A 175 -22.84 -41.76 7.01
CA ARG A 175 -23.89 -40.82 6.60
C ARG A 175 -24.89 -41.51 5.67
N PHE A 176 -26.16 -41.21 5.89
CA PHE A 176 -27.28 -41.78 5.14
C PHE A 176 -27.32 -41.29 3.69
N ASP A 177 -27.01 -40.01 3.43
CA ASP A 177 -27.00 -39.45 2.06
C ASP A 177 -25.99 -40.18 1.16
N GLU A 178 -24.77 -40.41 1.66
CA GLU A 178 -23.73 -41.16 0.97
C GLU A 178 -24.12 -42.64 0.79
N TYR A 179 -24.66 -43.27 1.83
CA TYR A 179 -25.10 -44.66 1.78
C TYR A 179 -26.27 -44.86 0.80
N ASP A 180 -27.25 -43.97 0.79
CA ASP A 180 -28.41 -44.05 -0.11
C ASP A 180 -28.00 -43.78 -1.56
N GLU A 181 -27.11 -42.82 -1.82
CA GLU A 181 -26.52 -42.62 -3.15
C GLU A 181 -25.75 -43.87 -3.60
N ALA A 182 -24.89 -44.43 -2.75
CA ALA A 182 -24.13 -45.64 -3.03
C ALA A 182 -25.05 -46.84 -3.31
N ARG A 183 -26.11 -47.02 -2.52
CA ARG A 183 -27.11 -48.08 -2.69
C ARG A 183 -27.85 -47.96 -4.03
N ARG A 184 -28.26 -46.75 -4.43
CA ARG A 184 -28.89 -46.50 -5.74
C ARG A 184 -27.94 -46.80 -6.91
N LEU A 185 -26.64 -46.62 -6.70
CA LEU A 185 -25.58 -46.95 -7.66
C LEU A 185 -25.10 -48.40 -7.56
N ASN A 186 -25.70 -49.22 -6.68
CA ASN A 186 -25.29 -50.60 -6.42
C ASN A 186 -23.81 -50.73 -6.00
N ILE A 187 -23.34 -49.77 -5.19
CA ILE A 187 -21.98 -49.70 -4.64
C ILE A 187 -22.01 -50.21 -3.19
N PRO A 188 -21.38 -51.34 -2.87
CA PRO A 188 -21.56 -52.03 -1.59
C PRO A 188 -20.72 -51.48 -0.43
N SER A 189 -19.76 -50.57 -0.67
CA SER A 189 -18.88 -50.08 0.39
C SER A 189 -18.43 -48.64 0.22
N LYS A 190 -18.13 -47.97 1.33
CA LYS A 190 -17.69 -46.57 1.37
C LYS A 190 -16.39 -46.33 0.62
N TRP A 191 -15.43 -47.23 0.75
CA TRP A 191 -14.18 -47.17 -0.01
C TRP A 191 -14.44 -47.13 -1.53
N GLU A 192 -15.36 -47.97 -1.99
CA GLU A 192 -15.70 -48.07 -3.41
C GLU A 192 -16.50 -46.86 -3.89
N TYR A 193 -17.38 -46.35 -3.03
CA TYR A 193 -18.11 -45.10 -3.27
C TYR A 193 -17.16 -43.90 -3.36
N ASP A 194 -16.18 -43.80 -2.47
CA ASP A 194 -15.17 -42.74 -2.51
C ASP A 194 -14.33 -42.80 -3.78
N LEU A 195 -13.91 -44.00 -4.16
CA LEU A 195 -13.23 -44.21 -5.44
C LEU A 195 -14.13 -43.81 -6.61
N PHE A 196 -15.41 -44.21 -6.62
CA PHE A 196 -16.36 -43.82 -7.66
C PHE A 196 -16.50 -42.30 -7.77
N LYS A 197 -16.65 -41.58 -6.65
CA LYS A 197 -16.76 -40.12 -6.65
C LYS A 197 -15.48 -39.47 -7.15
N GLU A 198 -14.31 -39.94 -6.69
CA GLU A 198 -13.02 -39.43 -7.14
C GLU A 198 -12.82 -39.64 -8.65
N LEU A 199 -13.09 -40.85 -9.15
CA LEU A 199 -12.97 -41.16 -10.58
C LEU A 199 -13.99 -40.39 -11.41
N SER A 200 -15.20 -40.18 -10.91
CA SER A 200 -16.23 -39.36 -11.57
C SER A 200 -15.78 -37.91 -11.70
N LEU A 201 -15.16 -37.33 -10.66
CA LEU A 201 -14.60 -35.98 -10.71
C LEU A 201 -13.43 -35.87 -11.71
N ILE A 202 -12.54 -36.87 -11.75
CA ILE A 202 -11.44 -36.92 -12.73
C ILE A 202 -12.02 -37.04 -14.15
N ASN A 203 -13.02 -37.89 -14.33
CA ASN A 203 -13.70 -38.10 -15.60
C ASN A 203 -14.33 -36.80 -16.12
N GLU A 204 -15.10 -36.10 -15.28
CA GLU A 204 -15.72 -34.82 -15.61
C GLU A 204 -14.66 -33.76 -15.95
N LYS A 205 -13.64 -33.60 -15.10
CA LYS A 205 -12.57 -32.60 -15.24
C LYS A 205 -11.81 -32.71 -16.56
N TYR A 206 -11.58 -33.91 -17.05
CA TYR A 206 -10.82 -34.16 -18.28
C TYR A 206 -11.70 -34.60 -19.45
N SER A 207 -13.02 -34.66 -19.25
CA SER A 207 -14.01 -35.10 -20.24
C SER A 207 -13.61 -36.44 -20.87
N LEU A 208 -13.32 -37.44 -20.02
CA LEU A 208 -12.87 -38.76 -20.48
C LEU A 208 -14.06 -39.57 -21.01
N LYS A 209 -13.77 -40.60 -21.80
CA LYS A 209 -14.80 -41.46 -22.36
C LYS A 209 -15.19 -42.57 -21.40
N THR A 210 -14.24 -43.02 -20.59
CA THR A 210 -14.37 -44.18 -19.72
C THR A 210 -13.85 -43.89 -18.31
N ILE A 211 -14.43 -44.55 -17.31
CA ILE A 211 -13.97 -44.51 -15.92
C ILE A 211 -12.54 -45.09 -15.77
N GLU A 212 -12.13 -45.99 -16.66
CA GLU A 212 -10.78 -46.57 -16.63
C GLU A 212 -9.69 -45.57 -17.00
N GLU A 213 -9.97 -44.67 -17.93
CA GLU A 213 -9.07 -43.55 -18.20
C GLU A 213 -8.90 -42.68 -16.95
N ALA A 214 -10.00 -42.43 -16.23
CA ALA A 214 -9.97 -41.69 -14.96
C ALA A 214 -9.13 -42.43 -13.92
N HIS A 215 -9.28 -43.75 -13.84
CA HIS A 215 -8.53 -44.59 -12.91
C HIS A 215 -7.04 -44.64 -13.24
N LEU A 216 -6.68 -44.73 -14.52
CA LEU A 216 -5.29 -44.63 -14.96
C LEU A 216 -4.70 -43.27 -14.58
N ILE A 217 -5.45 -42.18 -14.77
CA ILE A 217 -5.02 -40.84 -14.35
C ILE A 217 -4.84 -40.77 -12.84
N LYS A 218 -5.75 -41.33 -12.04
CA LYS A 218 -5.61 -41.43 -10.59
C LYS A 218 -4.31 -42.15 -10.21
N ILE A 219 -4.07 -43.33 -10.78
CA ILE A 219 -2.85 -44.12 -10.55
C ILE A 219 -1.59 -43.31 -10.90
N ILE A 220 -1.62 -42.58 -12.01
CA ILE A 220 -0.50 -41.71 -12.42
C ILE A 220 -0.34 -40.53 -11.44
N CYS A 221 -1.44 -39.93 -10.98
CA CYS A 221 -1.39 -38.82 -10.02
C CYS A 221 -0.86 -39.26 -8.65
N ASP A 222 -1.15 -40.51 -8.24
CA ASP A 222 -0.66 -41.11 -7.00
C ASP A 222 0.84 -41.46 -7.06
N MET A 223 1.45 -41.48 -8.26
CA MET A 223 2.89 -41.64 -8.41
C MET A 223 3.65 -40.36 -8.00
N PRO A 224 4.69 -40.46 -7.15
CA PRO A 224 5.67 -39.41 -6.96
C PRO A 224 6.17 -38.80 -8.28
N VAL A 225 6.33 -37.47 -8.30
CA VAL A 225 6.90 -36.76 -9.44
C VAL A 225 8.33 -37.25 -9.69
N GLY A 226 8.63 -37.63 -10.94
CA GLY A 226 9.90 -38.24 -11.32
C GLY A 226 9.93 -39.77 -11.20
N GLU A 227 8.94 -40.42 -10.57
CA GLU A 227 8.83 -41.88 -10.54
C GLU A 227 8.72 -42.43 -11.97
N ARG A 228 9.39 -43.57 -12.18
CA ARG A 228 9.35 -44.34 -13.43
C ARG A 228 8.55 -45.61 -13.21
N ALA A 229 7.55 -45.85 -14.06
CA ALA A 229 6.79 -47.09 -14.07
C ALA A 229 6.90 -47.75 -15.44
N SER A 230 7.20 -49.05 -15.49
CA SER A 230 7.14 -49.81 -16.74
C SER A 230 5.69 -49.97 -17.21
N LEU A 231 5.50 -50.15 -18.52
CA LEU A 231 4.20 -50.42 -19.11
C LEU A 231 3.48 -51.57 -18.39
N LEU A 232 4.19 -52.66 -18.11
CA LEU A 232 3.64 -53.82 -17.41
C LEU A 232 3.30 -53.49 -15.95
N SER A 233 4.10 -52.68 -15.26
CA SER A 233 3.79 -52.25 -13.90
C SER A 233 2.53 -51.40 -13.83
N LEU A 234 2.38 -50.42 -14.74
CA LEU A 234 1.17 -49.60 -14.84
C LEU A 234 -0.06 -50.44 -15.18
N TRP A 235 0.07 -51.35 -16.14
CA TRP A 235 -0.99 -52.29 -16.50
C TRP A 235 -1.41 -53.13 -15.29
N ASN A 236 -0.45 -53.71 -14.57
CA ASN A 236 -0.74 -54.54 -13.40
C ASN A 236 -1.38 -53.73 -12.26
N ARG A 237 -0.95 -52.47 -12.03
CA ARG A 237 -1.59 -51.57 -11.05
C ARG A 237 -3.05 -51.30 -11.45
N LEU A 238 -3.31 -50.86 -12.69
CA LEU A 238 -4.66 -50.60 -13.18
C LEU A 238 -5.54 -51.84 -13.13
N HIS A 239 -5.03 -52.98 -13.58
CA HIS A 239 -5.76 -54.24 -13.57
C HIS A 239 -6.03 -54.73 -12.14
N SER A 240 -5.08 -54.57 -11.21
CA SER A 240 -5.27 -54.88 -9.79
C SER A 240 -6.36 -54.03 -9.17
N GLU A 241 -6.34 -52.71 -9.36
CA GLU A 241 -7.37 -51.82 -8.81
C GLU A 241 -8.75 -52.11 -9.41
N ARG A 242 -8.83 -52.34 -10.73
CA ARG A 242 -10.08 -52.82 -11.38
C ARG A 242 -10.56 -54.14 -10.78
N THR A 243 -9.66 -55.10 -10.56
CA THR A 243 -10.00 -56.41 -10.02
C THR A 243 -10.53 -56.31 -8.58
N LYS A 244 -10.05 -55.35 -7.78
CA LYS A 244 -10.59 -55.11 -6.42
C LYS A 244 -12.06 -54.71 -6.47
N VAL A 245 -12.44 -53.85 -7.40
CA VAL A 245 -13.84 -53.46 -7.64
C VAL A 245 -14.65 -54.67 -8.14
N LEU A 246 -14.16 -55.38 -9.16
CA LEU A 246 -14.90 -56.46 -9.82
C LEU A 246 -15.06 -57.75 -8.99
N ARG A 247 -14.13 -58.08 -8.08
CA ARG A 247 -14.17 -59.34 -7.30
C ARG A 247 -15.40 -59.47 -6.40
N ARG A 248 -16.03 -58.36 -6.03
CA ARG A 248 -17.20 -58.34 -5.15
C ARG A 248 -18.53 -58.46 -5.90
N TYR A 249 -18.52 -58.37 -7.22
CA TYR A 249 -19.69 -58.61 -8.05
C TYR A 249 -19.71 -60.07 -8.52
N ASN A 250 -20.75 -60.82 -8.14
CA ASN A 250 -20.97 -62.19 -8.62
C ASN A 250 -20.97 -62.25 -10.15
N ILE A 251 -20.59 -63.40 -10.73
CA ILE A 251 -20.49 -63.61 -12.19
C ILE A 251 -21.77 -63.18 -12.94
N TRP A 252 -22.93 -63.30 -12.28
CA TRP A 252 -24.26 -62.93 -12.79
C TRP A 252 -24.60 -61.42 -12.73
N ASN A 253 -23.86 -60.60 -11.96
CA ASN A 253 -24.06 -59.16 -11.78
C ASN A 253 -22.91 -58.30 -12.34
N ARG A 254 -22.01 -58.86 -13.15
CA ARG A 254 -20.90 -58.08 -13.75
C ARG A 254 -21.38 -56.94 -14.64
N ASN A 255 -22.54 -57.07 -15.29
CA ASN A 255 -23.08 -56.03 -16.19
C ASN A 255 -23.75 -54.85 -15.45
N THR A 256 -23.80 -54.84 -14.11
CA THR A 256 -24.43 -53.77 -13.31
C THR A 256 -23.46 -53.03 -12.40
N ASN A 257 -22.15 -53.23 -12.56
CA ASN A 257 -21.13 -52.50 -11.80
C ASN A 257 -20.85 -51.11 -12.42
N TRP A 258 -20.59 -50.10 -11.59
CA TRP A 258 -20.36 -48.71 -12.02
C TRP A 258 -19.06 -48.51 -12.80
N TYR A 259 -18.11 -49.44 -12.69
CA TYR A 259 -16.81 -49.37 -13.35
C TYR A 259 -16.90 -49.73 -14.84
N GLY A 260 -17.85 -50.59 -15.21
CA GLY A 260 -18.08 -51.07 -16.57
C GLY A 260 -17.08 -52.13 -17.04
N GLU A 261 -17.24 -52.54 -18.31
CA GLU A 261 -16.23 -53.32 -19.04
C GLU A 261 -15.33 -52.37 -19.84
N PRO A 262 -14.02 -52.67 -19.97
CA PRO A 262 -13.11 -51.77 -20.64
C PRO A 262 -13.35 -51.73 -22.11
N GLU A 263 -13.46 -50.51 -22.60
CA GLU A 263 -13.59 -50.22 -24.03
C GLU A 263 -12.24 -49.80 -24.61
N ILE A 264 -11.42 -49.11 -23.83
CA ILE A 264 -10.17 -48.47 -24.31
C ILE A 264 -8.93 -49.17 -23.75
N LEU A 265 -8.90 -49.42 -22.43
CA LEU A 265 -7.73 -49.97 -21.73
C LEU A 265 -7.88 -51.49 -21.50
N ILE A 266 -8.04 -52.24 -22.59
CA ILE A 266 -8.31 -53.69 -22.58
C ILE A 266 -7.07 -54.60 -22.52
N SER A 267 -5.87 -54.10 -22.87
CA SER A 267 -4.64 -54.89 -22.86
C SER A 267 -3.40 -54.03 -22.60
N PRO A 268 -2.23 -54.61 -22.27
CA PRO A 268 -0.98 -53.88 -22.20
C PRO A 268 -0.68 -53.10 -23.50
N LYS A 269 -1.06 -53.64 -24.65
CA LYS A 269 -0.89 -53.00 -25.96
C LYS A 269 -1.80 -51.78 -26.12
N SER A 270 -3.07 -51.87 -25.74
CA SER A 270 -3.98 -50.72 -25.84
C SER A 270 -3.64 -49.63 -24.81
N LEU A 271 -3.12 -50.00 -23.64
CA LEU A 271 -2.54 -49.05 -22.69
C LEU A 271 -1.35 -48.31 -23.31
N GLU A 272 -0.43 -49.02 -23.97
CA GLU A 272 0.68 -48.38 -24.67
C GLU A 272 0.20 -47.39 -25.75
N GLU A 273 -0.73 -47.82 -26.61
CA GLU A 273 -1.33 -46.94 -27.63
C GLU A 273 -1.98 -45.70 -27.01
N TYR A 274 -2.64 -45.84 -25.87
CA TYR A 274 -3.23 -44.73 -25.12
C TYR A 274 -2.18 -43.79 -24.51
N LEU A 275 -1.11 -44.33 -23.91
CA LEU A 275 -0.01 -43.53 -23.35
C LEU A 275 0.71 -42.71 -24.44
N VAL A 276 0.78 -43.23 -25.67
CA VAL A 276 1.37 -42.53 -26.83
C VAL A 276 0.43 -41.45 -27.38
N SER A 277 -0.85 -41.78 -27.58
CA SER A 277 -1.80 -40.94 -28.30
C SER A 277 -2.52 -39.89 -27.44
N SER A 278 -2.68 -40.14 -26.13
CA SER A 278 -3.50 -39.30 -25.26
C SER A 278 -2.84 -37.96 -24.94
N LYS A 279 -3.43 -36.87 -25.45
CA LYS A 279 -3.05 -35.49 -25.07
C LYS A 279 -3.27 -35.22 -23.58
N ILE A 280 -4.17 -35.96 -22.94
CA ILE A 280 -4.50 -35.80 -21.52
C ILE A 280 -3.38 -36.41 -20.68
N ILE A 281 -2.95 -37.63 -20.98
CA ILE A 281 -1.84 -38.30 -20.28
C ILE A 281 -0.54 -37.49 -20.36
N ARG A 282 -0.28 -36.83 -21.50
CA ARG A 282 0.89 -35.93 -21.67
C ARG A 282 0.93 -34.76 -20.68
N LYS A 283 -0.20 -34.41 -20.05
CA LYS A 283 -0.24 -33.41 -18.97
C LYS A 283 0.38 -33.93 -17.67
N PHE A 284 0.42 -35.24 -17.49
CA PHE A 284 0.87 -35.88 -16.26
C PHE A 284 2.21 -36.60 -16.41
N GLY A 285 2.64 -36.93 -17.61
CA GLY A 285 3.89 -37.64 -17.79
C GLY A 285 4.35 -37.75 -19.23
N LYS A 286 5.49 -38.39 -19.40
CA LYS A 286 6.03 -38.77 -20.71
C LYS A 286 6.19 -40.28 -20.77
N TYR A 287 5.78 -40.87 -21.88
CA TYR A 287 5.99 -42.27 -22.18
C TYR A 287 7.12 -42.42 -23.21
N ASP A 288 8.09 -43.26 -22.92
CA ASP A 288 9.17 -43.65 -23.85
C ASP A 288 8.80 -45.01 -24.47
N GLU A 289 8.46 -45.02 -25.76
CA GLU A 289 8.06 -46.21 -26.52
C GLU A 289 9.18 -47.24 -26.66
N LYS A 290 10.45 -46.81 -26.70
CA LYS A 290 11.59 -47.72 -26.84
C LYS A 290 11.91 -48.40 -25.52
N ALA A 291 11.91 -47.62 -24.43
CA ALA A 291 12.19 -48.12 -23.09
C ALA A 291 10.96 -48.77 -22.43
N LYS A 292 9.75 -48.57 -22.97
CA LYS A 292 8.47 -48.98 -22.38
C LYS A 292 8.28 -48.43 -20.95
N LEU A 293 8.73 -47.20 -20.71
CA LEU A 293 8.72 -46.52 -19.41
C LEU A 293 7.87 -45.25 -19.46
N PHE A 294 6.99 -45.11 -18.47
CA PHE A 294 6.30 -43.86 -18.17
C PHE A 294 7.02 -43.12 -17.04
N VAL A 295 7.21 -41.82 -17.20
CA VAL A 295 7.80 -40.94 -16.18
C VAL A 295 6.79 -39.87 -15.79
N ARG A 296 6.45 -39.80 -14.49
CA ARG A 296 5.59 -38.75 -13.95
C ARG A 296 6.30 -37.40 -14.03
N ILE A 297 5.68 -36.43 -14.69
CA ILE A 297 6.19 -35.05 -14.77
C ILE A 297 5.06 -34.03 -14.55
N LEU A 298 5.39 -32.86 -14.05
CA LEU A 298 4.45 -31.74 -13.97
C LEU A 298 4.69 -30.74 -15.11
N PRO A 299 3.61 -30.11 -15.64
CA PRO A 299 3.75 -29.06 -16.65
C PRO A 299 4.63 -27.92 -16.14
N GLY A 300 5.60 -27.46 -16.92
CA GLY A 300 6.49 -26.37 -16.49
C GLY A 300 7.68 -26.81 -15.63
N GLY A 301 7.87 -28.13 -15.42
CA GLY A 301 9.09 -28.70 -14.83
C GLY A 301 9.13 -28.69 -13.30
N PHE A 302 7.97 -28.57 -12.62
CA PHE A 302 7.85 -28.60 -11.16
C PHE A 302 8.19 -29.97 -10.57
N LEU A 303 8.69 -29.97 -9.33
CA LEU A 303 9.18 -31.19 -8.66
C LEU A 303 8.18 -31.73 -7.62
N SER A 304 7.16 -30.95 -7.24
CA SER A 304 6.07 -31.43 -6.38
C SER A 304 4.73 -30.79 -6.77
N GLU A 305 3.65 -31.46 -6.41
CA GLU A 305 2.28 -30.96 -6.62
C GLU A 305 2.01 -29.68 -5.83
N ASP A 306 2.53 -29.56 -4.60
CA ASP A 306 2.37 -28.35 -3.79
C ASP A 306 3.07 -27.15 -4.44
N GLU A 307 4.28 -27.35 -4.96
CA GLU A 307 5.02 -26.31 -5.71
C GLU A 307 4.26 -25.89 -6.96
N TYR A 308 3.75 -26.85 -7.73
CA TYR A 308 2.96 -26.58 -8.94
C TYR A 308 1.67 -25.82 -8.64
N LYS A 309 0.92 -26.24 -7.61
CA LYS A 309 -0.33 -25.58 -7.20
C LYS A 309 -0.08 -24.16 -6.70
N ASP A 310 0.92 -23.95 -5.83
CA ASP A 310 1.25 -22.61 -5.35
C ASP A 310 1.69 -21.70 -6.52
N ALA A 311 2.61 -22.17 -7.37
CA ALA A 311 3.09 -21.41 -8.53
C ALA A 311 1.96 -21.04 -9.52
N THR A 312 1.11 -22.01 -9.87
CA THR A 312 0.01 -21.77 -10.82
C THR A 312 -1.08 -20.86 -10.25
N SER A 313 -1.40 -20.98 -8.95
CA SER A 313 -2.33 -20.05 -8.28
C SER A 313 -1.84 -18.60 -8.30
N ARG A 314 -0.52 -18.40 -8.39
CA ARG A 314 0.15 -17.10 -8.50
C ARG A 314 0.42 -16.65 -9.94
N GLY A 315 -0.02 -17.44 -10.93
CA GLY A 315 0.09 -17.14 -12.36
C GLY A 315 1.36 -17.62 -13.06
N TYR A 316 2.25 -18.34 -12.37
CA TYR A 316 3.50 -18.85 -12.96
C TYR A 316 3.25 -20.12 -13.78
N ARG A 317 3.89 -20.20 -14.96
CA ARG A 317 3.72 -21.33 -15.91
C ARG A 317 4.88 -22.31 -15.91
N ASN A 318 6.02 -21.92 -15.34
CA ASN A 318 7.22 -22.75 -15.31
C ASN A 318 7.98 -22.56 -14.00
N ARG A 319 8.66 -23.62 -13.57
CA ARG A 319 9.38 -23.68 -12.31
C ARG A 319 10.54 -22.68 -12.25
N ARG A 320 11.25 -22.50 -13.37
CA ARG A 320 12.42 -21.61 -13.43
C ARG A 320 12.05 -20.16 -13.09
N GLU A 321 10.98 -19.66 -13.70
CA GLU A 321 10.43 -18.33 -13.43
C GLU A 321 9.94 -18.20 -11.99
N TYR A 322 9.19 -19.19 -11.51
CA TYR A 322 8.68 -19.21 -10.14
C TYR A 322 9.81 -19.15 -9.09
N LEU A 323 10.88 -19.94 -9.28
CA LEU A 323 12.04 -19.91 -8.39
C LEU A 323 12.84 -18.62 -8.48
N ASP A 324 12.98 -18.03 -9.68
CA ASP A 324 13.64 -16.74 -9.83
C ASP A 324 12.83 -15.63 -9.13
N ALA A 325 11.50 -15.64 -9.28
CA ALA A 325 10.60 -14.74 -8.59
C ALA A 325 10.66 -14.91 -7.06
N GLN A 326 10.73 -16.15 -6.57
CA GLN A 326 10.94 -16.48 -5.16
C GLN A 326 12.26 -15.91 -4.65
N LYS A 327 13.36 -16.16 -5.37
CA LYS A 327 14.69 -15.62 -5.05
C LYS A 327 14.72 -14.09 -5.01
N ARG A 328 13.96 -13.44 -5.88
CA ARG A 328 13.85 -11.98 -5.99
C ARG A 328 12.78 -11.36 -5.07
N GLY A 329 12.10 -12.17 -4.26
CA GLY A 329 11.16 -11.72 -3.23
C GLY A 329 9.75 -11.36 -3.70
N PHE A 330 9.34 -11.84 -4.87
CA PHE A 330 8.00 -11.55 -5.43
C PHE A 330 6.91 -12.49 -4.93
N ILE A 331 7.25 -13.64 -4.36
CA ILE A 331 6.26 -14.57 -3.81
C ILE A 331 5.67 -14.02 -2.51
N GLY A 332 4.36 -13.89 -2.43
CA GLY A 332 3.63 -13.26 -1.33
C GLY A 332 3.68 -11.72 -1.33
N SER A 333 4.17 -11.11 -2.40
CA SER A 333 4.42 -9.66 -2.46
C SER A 333 3.20 -8.83 -2.87
N LEU A 334 2.21 -9.43 -3.56
CA LEU A 334 1.07 -8.69 -4.11
C LEU A 334 0.23 -8.01 -3.02
N ASN A 335 0.03 -8.68 -1.88
CA ASN A 335 -0.70 -8.12 -0.73
C ASN A 335 0.00 -6.90 -0.13
N LYS A 336 1.34 -6.86 -0.17
CA LYS A 336 2.11 -5.70 0.30
C LYS A 336 1.89 -4.48 -0.59
N LEU A 337 1.77 -4.67 -1.91
CA LEU A 337 1.44 -3.58 -2.83
C LEU A 337 0.02 -3.08 -2.62
N ARG A 338 -0.95 -3.98 -2.48
CA ARG A 338 -2.36 -3.61 -2.22
C ARG A 338 -2.52 -2.71 -0.98
N SER A 339 -1.69 -2.88 0.04
CA SER A 339 -1.74 -2.02 1.24
C SER A 339 -1.28 -0.57 1.03
N ILE A 340 -0.61 -0.26 -0.09
CA ILE A 340 -0.11 1.09 -0.39
C ILE A 340 -0.77 1.71 -1.62
N GLU A 341 -1.80 1.07 -2.19
CA GLU A 341 -2.58 1.63 -3.29
C GLU A 341 -3.52 2.76 -2.83
N PRO A 342 -3.81 3.75 -3.70
CA PRO A 342 -3.15 4.02 -4.98
C PRO A 342 -1.76 4.65 -4.79
N PHE A 343 -0.82 4.29 -5.65
CA PHE A 343 0.54 4.84 -5.62
C PHE A 343 0.63 6.12 -6.47
N THR A 344 1.31 7.13 -5.93
CA THR A 344 1.55 8.41 -6.61
C THR A 344 2.79 8.29 -7.50
N ILE A 345 2.60 8.31 -8.82
CA ILE A 345 3.70 8.30 -9.80
C ILE A 345 3.79 9.67 -10.45
N PHE A 346 4.99 10.24 -10.45
CA PHE A 346 5.27 11.51 -11.11
C PHE A 346 5.60 11.26 -12.58
N GLU A 347 4.99 12.03 -13.48
CA GLU A 347 5.32 11.99 -14.90
C GLU A 347 6.17 13.21 -15.28
N THR A 348 7.18 12.97 -16.10
CA THR A 348 7.91 14.04 -16.78
C THR A 348 7.05 14.54 -17.93
N THR A 349 6.08 15.42 -17.66
CA THR A 349 5.50 16.19 -18.77
C THR A 349 6.56 17.14 -19.27
N TYR A 350 7.13 16.81 -20.44
CA TYR A 350 7.96 17.72 -21.21
C TYR A 350 7.09 18.89 -21.64
N LYS A 351 7.06 19.89 -20.76
CA LYS A 351 6.88 21.32 -20.98
C LYS A 351 6.92 21.90 -19.57
N VAL A 352 8.03 22.54 -19.22
CA VAL A 352 7.89 23.80 -18.48
C VAL A 352 7.03 24.66 -19.40
N SER A 353 5.71 24.55 -19.22
CA SER A 353 4.71 25.09 -20.13
C SER A 353 4.77 26.59 -20.00
N GLY A 354 5.44 27.19 -20.97
CA GLY A 354 5.41 28.61 -21.25
C GLY A 354 5.98 29.46 -20.12
N THR A 355 7.30 29.51 -20.00
CA THR A 355 7.86 30.82 -19.65
C THR A 355 7.48 31.76 -20.80
N PRO A 356 6.76 32.86 -20.54
CA PRO A 356 6.85 33.99 -21.44
C PRO A 356 8.33 34.27 -21.60
N ASN A 357 8.74 34.49 -22.84
CA ASN A 357 10.09 34.83 -23.22
C ASN A 357 10.45 36.25 -22.75
N LEU A 358 10.32 36.51 -21.45
CA LEU A 358 11.02 37.57 -20.76
C LEU A 358 12.34 36.92 -20.36
N ASN A 359 13.47 37.47 -20.79
CA ASN A 359 14.83 37.05 -20.41
C ASN A 359 15.11 37.16 -18.87
N LEU A 360 14.15 36.87 -18.00
CA LEU A 360 14.17 36.93 -16.53
C LEU A 360 14.42 35.54 -15.92
N GLY A 361 14.80 34.56 -16.75
CA GLY A 361 14.90 33.13 -16.41
C GLY A 361 15.89 32.79 -15.28
N GLU A 362 16.69 33.75 -14.81
CA GLU A 362 17.74 33.59 -13.80
C GLU A 362 17.32 34.04 -12.38
N GLU A 363 16.14 34.66 -12.19
CA GLU A 363 15.86 35.44 -10.96
C GLU A 363 15.02 34.72 -9.89
N CYS A 364 14.45 33.55 -10.22
CA CYS A 364 13.94 32.60 -9.23
C CYS A 364 14.93 31.43 -9.16
N LYS A 365 15.90 31.55 -8.24
CA LYS A 365 17.06 30.65 -8.10
C LYS A 365 16.65 29.18 -8.00
N ILE A 366 15.59 28.91 -7.25
CA ILE A 366 14.99 27.59 -7.16
C ILE A 366 13.71 27.66 -7.96
N LYS A 367 13.61 26.84 -9.01
CA LYS A 367 12.39 26.61 -9.78
C LYS A 367 11.88 25.22 -9.45
N SER A 368 11.26 25.04 -8.28
CA SER A 368 10.59 23.77 -7.98
C SER A 368 9.35 23.57 -8.85
N GLY A 369 8.84 24.64 -9.49
CA GLY A 369 7.71 24.62 -10.43
C GLY A 369 6.41 24.13 -9.77
N ARG A 370 5.30 24.10 -10.52
CA ARG A 370 4.20 23.18 -10.20
C ARG A 370 4.82 21.78 -10.12
N ILE A 371 4.59 21.07 -9.01
CA ILE A 371 4.93 19.65 -8.89
C ILE A 371 4.43 19.00 -10.19
N GLY A 372 5.32 18.31 -10.91
CA GLY A 372 5.00 17.69 -12.20
C GLY A 372 3.67 16.94 -12.12
N GLU A 373 2.95 16.84 -13.25
CA GLU A 373 1.70 16.09 -13.28
C GLU A 373 1.93 14.70 -12.68
N TRP A 374 1.18 14.38 -11.64
CA TRP A 374 1.24 13.10 -10.98
C TRP A 374 -0.04 12.34 -11.25
N LYS A 375 0.09 11.03 -11.38
CA LYS A 375 -1.05 10.13 -11.49
C LYS A 375 -1.08 9.25 -10.26
N LYS A 376 -2.29 9.04 -9.74
CA LYS A 376 -2.56 7.95 -8.82
C LYS A 376 -2.84 6.73 -9.67
N LEU A 377 -1.97 5.73 -9.55
CA LEU A 377 -2.10 4.47 -10.25
C LEU A 377 -2.41 3.36 -9.26
N THR A 378 -3.10 2.35 -9.75
CA THR A 378 -3.36 1.06 -9.10
C THR A 378 -2.69 -0.05 -9.89
N LEU A 379 -2.58 -1.23 -9.30
CA LEU A 379 -2.15 -2.47 -9.95
C LEU A 379 -2.99 -2.76 -11.18
N LYS A 380 -4.29 -2.42 -11.14
CA LYS A 380 -5.18 -2.55 -12.30
C LYS A 380 -4.75 -1.64 -13.46
N ASP A 381 -4.35 -0.40 -13.16
CA ASP A 381 -3.85 0.54 -14.17
C ASP A 381 -2.53 0.08 -14.79
N LEU A 382 -1.73 -0.71 -14.05
CA LEU A 382 -0.52 -1.36 -14.54
C LEU A 382 -0.76 -2.70 -15.25
N GLY A 383 -2.01 -3.18 -15.32
CA GLY A 383 -2.35 -4.49 -15.89
C GLY A 383 -1.86 -5.68 -15.04
N ILE A 384 -1.70 -5.49 -13.74
CA ILE A 384 -1.18 -6.50 -12.80
C ILE A 384 -2.32 -7.06 -11.95
N SER A 385 -2.59 -8.35 -12.10
CA SER A 385 -3.58 -9.10 -11.31
C SER A 385 -2.97 -10.27 -10.54
N THR A 386 -1.82 -10.78 -10.98
CA THR A 386 -1.11 -11.92 -10.39
C THR A 386 0.32 -11.57 -10.00
N GLU A 387 0.94 -12.39 -9.14
CA GLU A 387 2.36 -12.20 -8.77
C GLU A 387 3.30 -12.46 -9.95
N ALA A 388 2.94 -13.37 -10.85
CA ALA A 388 3.71 -13.60 -12.07
C ALA A 388 3.67 -12.39 -13.02
N GLU A 389 2.55 -11.67 -13.11
CA GLU A 389 2.47 -10.40 -13.86
C GLU A 389 3.29 -9.30 -13.19
N LEU A 390 3.23 -9.20 -11.87
CA LEU A 390 4.05 -8.25 -11.11
C LEU A 390 5.55 -8.49 -11.31
N TYR A 391 5.99 -9.75 -11.18
CA TYR A 391 7.37 -10.15 -11.40
C TYR A 391 7.85 -9.76 -12.80
N ARG A 392 7.08 -10.12 -13.85
CA ARG A 392 7.40 -9.78 -15.24
C ARG A 392 7.45 -8.29 -15.46
N TYR A 393 6.44 -7.54 -15.00
CA TYR A 393 6.41 -6.08 -15.10
C TYR A 393 7.66 -5.44 -14.48
N ALA A 394 8.05 -5.86 -13.28
CA ALA A 394 9.22 -5.31 -12.61
C ALA A 394 10.54 -5.66 -13.34
N VAL A 395 10.69 -6.91 -13.77
CA VAL A 395 11.89 -7.36 -14.51
C VAL A 395 11.99 -6.68 -15.88
N ASP A 396 10.88 -6.50 -16.59
CA ASP A 396 10.82 -5.81 -17.89
C ASP A 396 11.18 -4.32 -17.76
N ASN A 397 10.88 -3.71 -16.60
CA ASN A 397 11.34 -2.36 -16.23
C ASN A 397 12.74 -2.33 -15.58
N GLY A 398 13.45 -3.46 -15.62
CA GLY A 398 14.85 -3.59 -15.23
C GLY A 398 15.13 -3.81 -13.74
N PHE A 399 14.09 -3.90 -12.89
CA PHE A 399 14.24 -4.08 -11.43
C PHE A 399 14.76 -5.47 -11.07
N GLU A 400 15.72 -5.54 -10.15
CA GLU A 400 16.37 -6.80 -9.77
C GLU A 400 15.60 -7.56 -8.69
N SER A 401 14.82 -6.87 -7.86
CA SER A 401 14.05 -7.47 -6.76
C SER A 401 12.74 -6.74 -6.49
N PHE A 402 11.80 -7.42 -5.82
CA PHE A 402 10.57 -6.81 -5.34
C PHE A 402 10.85 -5.63 -4.40
N GLY A 403 11.86 -5.73 -3.54
CA GLY A 403 12.23 -4.64 -2.63
C GLY A 403 12.67 -3.38 -3.39
N GLU A 404 13.39 -3.55 -4.49
CA GLU A 404 13.79 -2.43 -5.35
C GLU A 404 12.58 -1.74 -5.99
N PHE A 405 11.70 -2.52 -6.60
CA PHE A 405 10.46 -2.03 -7.22
C PHE A 405 9.53 -1.38 -6.20
N PHE A 406 9.36 -1.99 -5.03
CA PHE A 406 8.49 -1.47 -3.97
C PHE A 406 8.98 -0.11 -3.43
N GLU A 407 10.29 0.05 -3.25
CA GLU A 407 10.86 1.33 -2.82
C GLU A 407 10.84 2.39 -3.93
N SER A 408 10.90 2.00 -5.22
CA SER A 408 10.75 2.96 -6.32
C SER A 408 9.37 3.58 -6.38
N LEU A 409 8.32 2.78 -6.13
CA LEU A 409 6.94 3.28 -6.04
C LEU A 409 6.77 4.29 -4.92
N LYS A 410 7.41 4.08 -3.76
CA LYS A 410 7.40 5.05 -2.65
C LYS A 410 8.09 6.37 -2.99
N LEU A 411 9.14 6.33 -3.82
CA LEU A 411 9.79 7.53 -4.36
C LEU A 411 9.00 8.18 -5.49
N GLY A 412 7.96 7.51 -5.99
CA GLY A 412 7.03 7.99 -7.00
C GLY A 412 7.51 7.79 -8.44
N THR A 413 8.28 6.73 -8.71
CA THR A 413 8.73 6.40 -10.07
C THR A 413 8.57 4.91 -10.40
N LEU A 414 8.27 4.64 -11.67
CA LEU A 414 8.27 3.32 -12.27
C LEU A 414 9.57 3.00 -13.02
N LYS A 415 10.52 3.95 -13.07
CA LYS A 415 11.79 3.78 -13.80
C LYS A 415 12.92 3.45 -12.82
N ARG A 416 13.61 2.34 -13.06
CA ARG A 416 14.71 1.89 -12.20
C ARG A 416 15.88 2.88 -12.15
N GLU A 417 16.28 3.42 -13.30
CA GLU A 417 17.38 4.39 -13.40
C GLU A 417 17.18 5.64 -12.52
N GLU A 418 15.93 6.11 -12.47
CA GLU A 418 15.48 7.22 -11.62
C GLU A 418 15.54 6.84 -10.14
N TYR A 419 15.05 5.64 -9.78
CA TYR A 419 15.18 5.09 -8.43
C TYR A 419 16.65 5.00 -7.98
N LEU A 420 17.54 4.45 -8.81
CA LEU A 420 18.96 4.29 -8.49
C LEU A 420 19.64 5.64 -8.29
N ALA A 421 19.35 6.62 -9.15
CA ALA A 421 19.85 7.98 -9.02
C ALA A 421 19.33 8.65 -7.74
N ALA A 422 18.04 8.50 -7.43
CA ALA A 422 17.43 9.02 -6.22
C ALA A 422 18.08 8.42 -4.96
N LYS A 423 18.28 7.09 -4.94
CA LYS A 423 18.92 6.36 -3.84
C LYS A 423 20.39 6.78 -3.65
N LYS A 424 21.16 6.88 -4.74
CA LYS A 424 22.57 7.32 -4.72
C LYS A 424 22.71 8.72 -4.13
N GLY A 425 21.81 9.63 -4.52
CA GLY A 425 21.78 11.00 -4.01
C GLY A 425 21.07 11.16 -2.66
N LYS A 426 20.53 10.07 -2.09
CA LYS A 426 19.75 10.03 -0.83
C LYS A 426 18.49 10.92 -0.86
N PHE A 427 17.85 11.05 -2.01
CA PHE A 427 16.62 11.81 -2.22
C PHE A 427 15.40 11.10 -1.61
N LYS A 428 14.43 11.87 -1.10
CA LYS A 428 13.19 11.34 -0.50
C LYS A 428 12.05 11.16 -1.49
N SER A 429 12.17 11.72 -2.69
CA SER A 429 11.22 11.54 -3.80
C SER A 429 11.94 11.80 -5.12
N ILE A 430 11.35 11.34 -6.22
CA ILE A 430 11.90 11.59 -7.56
C ILE A 430 11.85 13.08 -7.93
N LEU A 431 10.90 13.82 -7.36
CA LEU A 431 10.80 15.26 -7.53
C LEU A 431 12.03 15.99 -6.95
N GLU A 432 12.50 15.62 -5.76
CA GLU A 432 13.73 16.21 -5.20
C GLU A 432 14.93 15.95 -6.13
N LEU A 433 15.02 14.76 -6.74
CA LEU A 433 16.08 14.43 -7.69
C LEU A 433 16.00 15.33 -8.94
N TRP A 434 14.82 15.50 -9.55
CA TRP A 434 14.67 16.30 -10.77
C TRP A 434 15.01 17.77 -10.54
N ILE A 435 14.56 18.36 -9.42
CA ILE A 435 14.89 19.73 -9.05
C ILE A 435 16.39 19.86 -8.80
N SER A 436 16.98 18.93 -8.04
CA SER A 436 18.41 18.89 -7.79
C SER A 436 19.21 18.84 -9.10
N LYS A 437 18.83 17.97 -10.04
CA LYS A 437 19.48 17.88 -11.35
C LYS A 437 19.37 19.18 -12.15
N GLY A 438 18.21 19.84 -12.12
CA GLY A 438 18.02 21.15 -12.77
C GLY A 438 18.94 22.24 -12.24
N LEU A 439 19.35 22.13 -10.96
CA LEU A 439 20.32 23.03 -10.31
C LEU A 439 21.78 22.56 -10.47
N GLY A 440 22.04 21.47 -11.20
CA GLY A 440 23.38 20.89 -11.35
C GLY A 440 23.87 20.10 -10.13
N HIS A 441 22.98 19.76 -9.19
CA HIS A 441 23.30 19.02 -7.97
C HIS A 441 23.02 17.52 -8.11
N SER A 442 23.89 16.70 -7.52
CA SER A 442 23.82 15.24 -7.57
C SER A 442 23.42 14.59 -6.25
N LYS A 443 23.46 15.35 -5.15
CA LYS A 443 23.14 14.90 -3.79
C LYS A 443 22.06 15.77 -3.17
N ARG A 444 21.17 15.14 -2.39
CA ARG A 444 20.12 15.84 -1.63
C ARG A 444 20.67 16.93 -0.70
N GLN A 445 21.86 16.72 -0.14
CA GLN A 445 22.48 17.69 0.76
C GLN A 445 22.81 19.01 0.06
N GLU A 446 23.21 18.96 -1.21
CA GLU A 446 23.53 20.15 -2.02
C GLU A 446 22.23 20.94 -2.27
N LEU A 447 21.16 20.25 -2.65
CA LEU A 447 19.82 20.85 -2.78
C LEU A 447 19.36 21.54 -1.48
N ILE A 448 19.57 20.92 -0.32
CA ILE A 448 19.22 21.52 0.99
C ILE A 448 20.05 22.77 1.25
N GLN A 449 21.36 22.73 0.97
CA GLN A 449 22.26 23.86 1.15
C GLN A 449 21.85 25.04 0.28
N GLU A 450 21.53 24.79 -0.99
CA GLU A 450 21.06 25.84 -1.93
C GLU A 450 19.75 26.47 -1.44
N ILE A 451 18.77 25.65 -1.04
CA ILE A 451 17.48 26.12 -0.49
C ILE A 451 17.70 26.94 0.79
N TYR A 452 18.60 26.51 1.67
CA TYR A 452 18.88 27.22 2.91
C TYR A 452 19.62 28.54 2.66
N ALA A 453 20.57 28.56 1.71
CA ALA A 453 21.29 29.77 1.33
C ALA A 453 20.35 30.83 0.75
N ASP A 454 19.44 30.44 -0.15
CA ASP A 454 18.42 31.32 -0.71
C ASP A 454 17.44 31.84 0.38
N TYR A 455 17.05 30.98 1.34
CA TYR A 455 16.25 31.40 2.49
C TYR A 455 16.95 32.46 3.35
N GLU A 456 18.22 32.23 3.72
CA GLU A 456 18.97 33.19 4.54
C GLU A 456 19.23 34.50 3.79
N GLU A 457 19.38 34.48 2.46
CA GLU A 457 19.45 35.70 1.64
C GLU A 457 18.16 36.52 1.74
N LEU A 458 16.99 35.89 1.52
CA LEU A 458 15.70 36.57 1.61
C LEU A 458 15.44 37.09 3.03
N LYS A 459 15.82 36.32 4.05
CA LYS A 459 15.72 36.73 5.46
C LYS A 459 16.60 37.94 5.74
N LYS A 460 17.86 37.93 5.28
CA LYS A 460 18.78 39.05 5.43
C LYS A 460 18.26 40.31 4.73
N LEU A 461 17.74 40.20 3.50
CA LEU A 461 17.12 41.32 2.80
C LEU A 461 15.95 41.88 3.59
N LYS A 462 15.06 41.00 4.07
CA LYS A 462 13.90 41.39 4.86
C LYS A 462 14.29 42.15 6.13
N GLU A 463 15.30 41.66 6.87
CA GLU A 463 15.79 42.28 8.09
C GLU A 463 16.50 43.61 7.82
N THR A 464 17.39 43.64 6.82
CA THR A 464 18.19 44.82 6.45
C THR A 464 17.31 45.98 6.00
N TYR A 465 16.34 45.72 5.12
CA TYR A 465 15.47 46.73 4.53
C TYR A 465 14.10 46.85 5.24
N LYS A 466 13.96 46.22 6.43
CA LYS A 466 12.74 46.26 7.26
C LYS A 466 11.46 45.91 6.49
N LEU A 467 11.55 44.92 5.61
CA LEU A 467 10.42 44.46 4.78
C LEU A 467 9.45 43.62 5.62
N ARG A 468 8.15 43.64 5.28
CA ARG A 468 7.11 43.03 6.13
C ARG A 468 7.05 41.53 5.93
N THR A 469 7.07 41.07 4.69
CA THR A 469 6.91 39.66 4.31
C THR A 469 8.12 39.12 3.54
N TYR A 470 8.19 37.81 3.32
CA TYR A 470 9.14 37.25 2.36
C TYR A 470 8.74 37.50 0.90
N GLY A 471 7.45 37.74 0.62
CA GLY A 471 6.99 38.21 -0.69
C GLY A 471 7.55 39.60 -1.03
N ASP A 472 7.57 40.50 -0.04
CA ASP A 472 8.21 41.82 -0.15
C ASP A 472 9.70 41.67 -0.48
N ALA A 473 10.42 40.80 0.24
CA ALA A 473 11.84 40.54 0.02
C ALA A 473 12.14 39.96 -1.36
N LEU A 474 11.24 39.11 -1.88
CA LEU A 474 11.36 38.54 -3.21
C LEU A 474 11.20 39.61 -4.30
N VAL A 475 10.20 40.48 -4.19
CA VAL A 475 10.03 41.62 -5.12
C VAL A 475 11.22 42.59 -5.01
N PHE A 476 11.66 42.91 -3.80
CA PHE A 476 12.82 43.78 -3.59
C PHE A 476 14.09 43.22 -4.26
N ARG A 477 14.35 41.91 -4.11
CA ARG A 477 15.48 41.23 -4.76
C ARG A 477 15.40 41.37 -6.27
N LEU A 478 14.22 41.14 -6.86
CA LEU A 478 14.01 41.30 -8.29
C LEU A 478 14.30 42.72 -8.76
N LEU A 479 13.72 43.74 -8.11
CA LEU A 479 13.93 45.13 -8.51
C LEU A 479 15.42 45.52 -8.45
N ARG A 480 16.14 45.01 -7.46
CA ARG A 480 17.60 45.17 -7.36
C ARG A 480 18.35 44.49 -8.50
N THR A 481 17.94 43.28 -8.90
CA THR A 481 18.54 42.62 -10.06
C THR A 481 18.22 43.34 -11.36
N LEU A 482 16.98 43.80 -11.55
CA LEU A 482 16.57 44.61 -12.70
C LEU A 482 17.35 45.92 -12.78
N GLN A 483 17.63 46.54 -11.64
CA GLN A 483 18.49 47.71 -11.56
C GLN A 483 19.90 47.41 -12.04
N GLN A 484 20.53 46.36 -11.51
CA GLN A 484 21.87 45.94 -11.92
C GLN A 484 21.95 45.61 -13.41
N LYS A 485 20.89 44.99 -13.94
CA LYS A 485 20.77 44.64 -15.35
C LYS A 485 20.23 45.78 -16.23
N LYS A 486 19.94 46.96 -15.67
CA LYS A 486 19.39 48.14 -16.38
C LYS A 486 18.11 47.83 -17.17
N ARG A 487 17.20 47.02 -16.62
CA ARG A 487 15.99 46.53 -17.32
C ARG A 487 14.70 47.04 -16.73
N LYS A 488 13.84 47.58 -17.60
CA LYS A 488 12.45 47.92 -17.26
C LYS A 488 11.60 46.67 -17.13
N ILE A 489 10.52 46.76 -16.35
CA ILE A 489 9.48 45.71 -16.29
C ILE A 489 8.11 46.36 -16.11
N ASP A 490 7.13 45.93 -16.89
CA ASP A 490 5.74 46.32 -16.71
C ASP A 490 5.07 45.52 -15.58
N LEU A 491 4.01 46.08 -14.98
CA LEU A 491 3.29 45.47 -13.87
C LEU A 491 2.76 44.05 -14.20
N ASP A 492 2.33 43.80 -15.44
CA ASP A 492 1.76 42.50 -15.83
C ASP A 492 2.84 41.41 -15.91
N SER A 493 3.99 41.75 -16.46
CA SER A 493 5.18 40.89 -16.49
C SER A 493 5.70 40.61 -15.09
N LEU A 494 5.78 41.64 -14.23
CA LEU A 494 6.17 41.48 -12.83
C LEU A 494 5.19 40.59 -12.06
N TRP A 495 3.88 40.80 -12.23
CA TRP A 495 2.85 39.99 -11.59
C TRP A 495 2.94 38.52 -12.01
N ARG A 496 3.08 38.28 -13.31
CA ARG A 496 3.20 36.93 -13.87
C ARG A 496 4.44 36.21 -13.33
N TRP A 497 5.59 36.90 -13.31
CA TRP A 497 6.80 36.39 -12.67
C TRP A 497 6.56 36.04 -11.20
N LEU A 498 5.93 36.94 -10.44
CA LEU A 498 5.65 36.71 -9.02
C LEU A 498 4.78 35.47 -8.82
N LYS A 499 3.77 35.25 -9.67
CA LYS A 499 2.89 34.08 -9.61
C LYS A 499 3.58 32.77 -9.98
N GLU A 500 4.52 32.80 -10.91
CA GLU A 500 5.35 31.63 -11.21
C GLU A 500 6.24 31.26 -10.01
N CYS A 501 6.79 32.25 -9.31
CA CYS A 501 7.66 32.01 -8.17
C CYS A 501 6.89 31.74 -6.87
N GLU A 502 5.64 32.20 -6.75
CA GLU A 502 4.84 32.03 -5.55
C GLU A 502 4.60 30.57 -5.19
N TYR A 503 4.32 29.72 -6.19
CA TYR A 503 4.17 28.29 -5.92
C TYR A 503 5.47 27.67 -5.40
N THR A 504 6.61 28.09 -5.97
CA THR A 504 7.92 27.55 -5.62
C THR A 504 8.34 27.89 -4.19
N TYR A 505 8.07 29.12 -3.75
CA TYR A 505 8.54 29.62 -2.46
C TYR A 505 7.48 29.52 -1.35
N PHE A 506 6.20 29.64 -1.68
CA PHE A 506 5.14 29.89 -0.69
C PHE A 506 4.02 28.84 -0.69
N SER A 507 4.07 27.84 -1.59
CA SER A 507 3.21 26.66 -1.46
C SER A 507 3.62 25.83 -0.24
N ARG A 508 2.64 25.40 0.57
CA ARG A 508 2.87 24.44 1.68
C ARG A 508 3.42 23.10 1.22
N GLU A 509 3.28 22.80 -0.07
CA GLU A 509 3.74 21.57 -0.73
C GLU A 509 5.13 21.73 -1.36
N SER A 510 5.70 22.94 -1.34
CA SER A 510 7.02 23.20 -1.94
C SER A 510 8.16 22.64 -1.08
N LEU A 511 9.25 22.24 -1.74
CA LEU A 511 10.49 21.85 -1.05
C LEU A 511 11.06 23.00 -0.22
N TRP A 512 10.91 24.24 -0.70
CA TRP A 512 11.36 25.42 0.02
C TRP A 512 10.62 25.56 1.35
N TYR A 513 9.29 25.38 1.39
CA TYR A 513 8.51 25.41 2.63
C TYR A 513 8.88 24.27 3.60
N HIS A 514 9.09 23.05 3.08
CA HIS A 514 9.41 21.89 3.91
C HIS A 514 10.85 21.90 4.46
N LEU A 515 11.81 22.49 3.73
CA LEU A 515 13.24 22.47 4.06
C LEU A 515 13.76 23.79 4.67
N GLY A 516 13.20 24.95 4.28
CA GLY A 516 13.64 26.31 4.67
C GLY A 516 13.15 26.83 6.03
N ARG A 517 12.60 25.96 6.90
CA ARG A 517 11.89 26.27 8.17
C ARG A 517 10.52 26.95 8.05
N LYS A 518 9.63 26.66 9.01
CA LYS A 518 8.27 27.20 9.11
C LYS A 518 8.28 28.65 9.62
N SER A 519 8.49 29.64 8.75
CA SER A 519 8.20 31.03 9.11
C SER A 519 6.71 31.34 8.93
N ARG A 520 6.11 32.12 9.83
CA ARG A 520 4.67 32.47 9.76
C ARG A 520 4.35 33.62 8.79
N ASN A 521 5.37 34.19 8.11
CA ASN A 521 5.24 35.44 7.34
C ASN A 521 5.46 35.27 5.82
N TYR A 522 4.94 34.19 5.23
CA TYR A 522 5.02 33.87 3.80
C TYR A 522 3.92 34.51 2.94
N ARG A 523 3.24 35.54 3.44
CA ARG A 523 2.16 36.20 2.70
C ARG A 523 2.73 36.88 1.44
N THR A 524 2.04 36.69 0.33
CA THR A 524 2.30 37.33 -0.96
C THR A 524 1.16 38.30 -1.31
N PHE A 525 1.28 38.93 -2.48
CA PHE A 525 0.26 39.80 -3.05
C PHE A 525 -0.91 38.99 -3.63
N THR A 526 -2.12 39.32 -3.21
CA THR A 526 -3.37 38.65 -3.61
C THR A 526 -3.97 39.21 -4.89
N SER A 527 -3.62 40.45 -5.26
CA SER A 527 -4.03 41.07 -6.51
C SER A 527 -2.92 41.96 -7.11
N LYS A 528 -3.03 42.28 -8.41
CA LYS A 528 -2.12 43.21 -9.08
C LYS A 528 -2.15 44.60 -8.44
N GLU A 529 -3.32 45.04 -7.99
CA GLU A 529 -3.52 46.32 -7.33
C GLU A 529 -2.81 46.37 -5.97
N GLU A 530 -2.76 45.25 -5.24
CA GLU A 530 -1.99 45.16 -4.00
C GLU A 530 -0.48 45.26 -4.27
N LEU A 531 -0.01 44.57 -5.31
CA LEU A 531 1.39 44.66 -5.76
C LEU A 531 1.75 46.09 -6.19
N GLU A 532 0.91 46.73 -7.00
CA GLU A 532 1.14 48.10 -7.45
C GLU A 532 1.20 49.10 -6.29
N LYS A 533 0.25 49.03 -5.35
CA LYS A 533 0.27 49.87 -4.13
C LYS A 533 1.55 49.66 -3.32
N TYR A 534 2.01 48.41 -3.25
CA TYR A 534 3.27 48.08 -2.60
C TYR A 534 4.47 48.67 -3.35
N LEU A 535 4.56 48.56 -4.67
CA LEU A 535 5.65 49.14 -5.47
C LEU A 535 5.76 50.65 -5.25
N ILE A 536 4.63 51.37 -5.31
CA ILE A 536 4.58 52.81 -5.06
C ILE A 536 5.10 53.14 -3.65
N THR A 537 4.71 52.34 -2.65
CA THR A 537 5.12 52.55 -1.24
C THR A 537 6.57 52.15 -0.99
N LEU A 538 7.07 51.13 -1.72
CA LEU A 538 8.43 50.63 -1.61
C LEU A 538 9.41 51.63 -2.22
N LEU A 539 9.17 52.05 -3.46
CA LEU A 539 10.07 52.94 -4.21
C LEU A 539 10.08 54.37 -3.68
N LYS A 540 9.04 54.79 -2.95
CA LYS A 540 9.09 56.02 -2.15
C LYS A 540 10.10 55.96 -1.00
N ARG A 541 10.39 54.76 -0.48
CA ARG A 541 11.34 54.52 0.62
C ARG A 541 12.71 54.06 0.12
N HIS A 542 12.73 53.53 -1.11
CA HIS A 542 13.88 52.92 -1.75
C HIS A 542 14.00 53.43 -3.19
N ASP A 543 14.17 54.74 -3.35
CA ASP A 543 14.29 55.38 -4.66
C ASP A 543 15.62 55.01 -5.33
N GLU A 544 16.59 54.50 -4.57
CA GLU A 544 17.83 53.94 -5.09
C GLU A 544 17.58 52.80 -6.07
N LEU A 545 16.44 52.10 -6.01
CA LEU A 545 16.13 51.00 -6.94
C LEU A 545 15.61 51.50 -8.29
N GLY A 546 14.87 52.60 -8.30
CA GLY A 546 14.16 53.09 -9.47
C GLY A 546 12.87 53.82 -9.17
N THR A 547 12.12 54.10 -10.23
CA THR A 547 10.81 54.73 -10.17
C THR A 547 9.76 53.80 -10.76
N TYR A 548 8.52 53.98 -10.33
CA TYR A 548 7.37 53.29 -10.91
C TYR A 548 6.35 54.33 -11.33
N ASP A 549 5.99 54.31 -12.60
CA ASP A 549 4.99 55.20 -13.17
C ASP A 549 3.60 54.54 -13.13
N PRO A 550 2.66 55.05 -12.31
CA PRO A 550 1.31 54.50 -12.22
C PRO A 550 0.47 54.67 -13.50
N GLU A 551 0.82 55.59 -14.41
CA GLU A 551 0.11 55.79 -15.67
C GLU A 551 0.53 54.75 -16.69
N SER A 552 1.84 54.61 -16.96
CA SER A 552 2.37 53.59 -17.88
C SER A 552 2.50 52.19 -17.28
N LYS A 553 2.26 52.01 -15.98
CA LYS A 553 2.42 50.75 -15.23
C LYS A 553 3.82 50.15 -15.36
N LEU A 554 4.83 51.03 -15.45
CA LEU A 554 6.20 50.66 -15.78
C LEU A 554 7.13 50.95 -14.62
N PHE A 555 7.88 49.93 -14.19
CA PHE A 555 9.07 50.13 -13.36
C PHE A 555 10.26 50.47 -14.25
N VAL A 556 10.95 51.55 -13.88
CA VAL A 556 12.15 52.03 -14.54
C VAL A 556 13.28 52.05 -13.50
N PRO A 557 14.33 51.23 -13.66
CA PRO A 557 15.38 51.19 -12.66
C PRO A 557 16.19 52.49 -12.63
N LYS A 558 16.71 52.82 -11.45
CA LYS A 558 17.59 53.98 -11.28
C LYS A 558 18.96 53.63 -11.86
N LEU A 559 19.35 54.34 -12.91
CA LEU A 559 20.68 54.25 -13.48
C LEU A 559 21.70 54.99 -12.60
N PRO A 560 22.97 54.52 -12.58
CA PRO A 560 24.04 55.24 -11.89
C PRO A 560 24.20 56.68 -12.43
N PRO A 561 24.65 57.63 -11.60
CA PRO A 561 24.94 58.98 -12.07
C PRO A 561 26.02 58.99 -13.14
N VAL A 562 26.01 60.02 -13.98
CA VAL A 562 27.00 60.20 -15.04
C VAL A 562 27.62 61.58 -14.92
N ILE A 563 28.95 61.61 -14.90
CA ILE A 563 29.74 62.83 -14.98
C ILE A 563 30.34 62.94 -16.37
N VAL A 564 30.08 64.06 -17.03
CA VAL A 564 30.58 64.36 -18.36
C VAL A 564 31.73 65.34 -18.24
N ASP A 565 32.90 64.93 -18.73
CA ASP A 565 34.04 65.79 -18.95
C ASP A 565 33.76 66.68 -20.18
N GLY A 566 33.08 67.78 -19.94
CA GLY A 566 32.57 68.66 -20.99
C GLY A 566 33.70 69.31 -21.80
N SER A 567 34.86 69.55 -21.18
CA SER A 567 36.05 70.03 -21.89
C SER A 567 36.54 68.98 -22.88
N ASN A 568 36.70 67.72 -22.46
CA ASN A 568 37.10 66.62 -23.34
C ASN A 568 36.07 66.40 -24.47
N VAL A 569 34.78 66.39 -24.14
CA VAL A 569 33.68 66.25 -25.11
C VAL A 569 33.66 67.37 -26.15
N ALA A 570 33.86 68.62 -25.74
CA ALA A 570 33.85 69.76 -26.67
C ALA A 570 35.01 69.73 -27.67
N TRP A 571 36.11 69.05 -27.34
CA TRP A 571 37.28 68.88 -28.23
C TRP A 571 37.22 67.61 -29.10
N GLU A 572 36.24 66.73 -28.90
CA GLU A 572 36.13 65.49 -29.68
C GLU A 572 35.96 65.78 -31.18
N GLY A 573 36.80 65.14 -32.00
CA GLY A 573 36.82 65.33 -33.45
C GLY A 573 37.35 66.69 -33.93
N ARG A 574 37.97 67.49 -33.04
CA ARG A 574 38.52 68.82 -33.36
C ARG A 574 40.04 68.86 -33.24
N ASP A 575 40.71 69.47 -34.22
CA ASP A 575 42.17 69.62 -34.21
C ASP A 575 42.62 70.91 -33.51
N LYS A 576 42.85 70.80 -32.19
CA LYS A 576 43.39 71.89 -31.36
C LYS A 576 44.74 72.41 -31.86
N ARG A 577 45.58 71.58 -32.51
CA ARG A 577 46.91 71.98 -33.00
C ARG A 577 46.83 72.60 -34.39
N GLY A 578 45.85 72.20 -35.19
CA GLY A 578 45.48 72.78 -36.48
C GLY A 578 44.74 74.11 -36.39
N GLY A 579 44.44 74.59 -35.17
CA GLY A 579 43.82 75.89 -34.93
C GLY A 579 42.28 75.87 -34.89
N GLU A 580 41.66 74.69 -34.89
CA GLU A 580 40.22 74.57 -34.70
C GLU A 580 39.81 74.96 -33.29
N ARG A 581 38.56 75.41 -33.17
CA ARG A 581 37.93 75.75 -31.88
C ARG A 581 37.11 74.57 -31.36
N ALA A 582 36.95 74.46 -30.04
CA ALA A 582 36.05 73.48 -29.44
C ALA A 582 34.58 73.74 -29.85
N LEU A 583 33.71 72.75 -29.72
CA LEU A 583 32.30 72.85 -30.07
C LEU A 583 31.41 72.48 -28.88
N ALA A 584 30.68 73.46 -28.34
CA ALA A 584 29.72 73.25 -27.25
C ALA A 584 28.55 72.35 -27.70
N LYS A 585 28.23 72.32 -28.99
CA LYS A 585 27.24 71.38 -29.56
C LYS A 585 27.57 69.92 -29.27
N ASN A 586 28.85 69.53 -29.18
CA ASN A 586 29.21 68.16 -28.80
C ASN A 586 28.74 67.83 -27.38
N ILE A 587 28.81 68.78 -26.45
CA ILE A 587 28.32 68.62 -25.08
C ILE A 587 26.80 68.40 -25.10
N GLU A 588 26.07 69.22 -25.85
CA GLU A 588 24.62 69.08 -26.01
C GLU A 588 24.25 67.69 -26.56
N LEU A 589 24.93 67.23 -27.62
CA LEU A 589 24.69 65.90 -28.21
C LEU A 589 24.95 64.75 -27.22
N VAL A 590 26.03 64.81 -26.44
CA VAL A 590 26.34 63.79 -25.43
C VAL A 590 25.27 63.78 -24.33
N VAL A 591 24.85 64.95 -23.84
CA VAL A 591 23.80 65.06 -22.82
C VAL A 591 22.45 64.57 -23.35
N GLU A 592 22.09 64.93 -24.58
CA GLU A 592 20.86 64.44 -25.23
C GLU A 592 20.89 62.92 -25.38
N LYS A 593 22.00 62.35 -25.85
CA LYS A 593 22.16 60.89 -25.95
C LYS A 593 22.03 60.19 -24.61
N LEU A 594 22.64 60.71 -23.54
CA LEU A 594 22.52 60.13 -22.21
C LEU A 594 21.07 60.16 -21.70
N LYS A 595 20.35 61.27 -21.94
CA LYS A 595 18.92 61.38 -21.62
C LYS A 595 18.07 60.39 -22.42
N GLU A 596 18.35 60.20 -23.71
CA GLU A 596 17.70 59.17 -24.55
C GLU A 596 17.91 57.76 -24.02
N LEU A 597 19.10 57.47 -23.47
CA LEU A 597 19.42 56.20 -22.82
C LEU A 597 18.76 56.06 -21.43
N GLY A 598 18.11 57.11 -20.93
CA GLY A 598 17.35 57.11 -19.68
C GLY A 598 18.13 57.58 -18.45
N TYR A 599 19.33 58.14 -18.63
CA TYR A 599 20.09 58.73 -17.53
C TYR A 599 19.45 60.06 -17.11
N SER A 600 19.12 60.19 -15.83
CA SER A 600 18.49 61.38 -15.26
C SER A 600 19.44 62.23 -14.40
N GLU A 601 20.44 61.62 -13.78
CA GLU A 601 21.47 62.29 -12.96
C GLU A 601 22.74 62.51 -13.79
N ILE A 602 22.72 63.56 -14.63
CA ILE A 602 23.84 63.93 -15.52
C ILE A 602 24.48 65.23 -15.03
N TYR A 603 25.76 65.18 -14.71
CA TYR A 603 26.56 66.32 -14.27
C TYR A 603 27.62 66.65 -15.32
N VAL A 604 27.60 67.85 -15.89
CA VAL A 604 28.62 68.26 -16.86
C VAL A 604 29.53 69.31 -16.26
N PHE A 605 30.84 69.02 -16.25
CA PHE A 605 31.86 69.96 -15.78
C PHE A 605 32.76 70.40 -16.93
N VAL A 606 33.06 71.70 -16.98
CA VAL A 606 33.94 72.30 -17.99
C VAL A 606 34.97 73.21 -17.32
N ASP A 607 36.16 73.28 -17.91
CA ASP A 607 37.22 74.18 -17.44
C ASP A 607 36.81 75.65 -17.60
N ALA A 608 37.28 76.51 -16.69
CA ALA A 608 37.11 77.95 -16.76
C ALA A 608 37.58 78.55 -18.10
N SER A 609 38.54 77.90 -18.78
CA SER A 609 39.12 78.35 -20.04
C SER A 609 38.26 78.01 -21.28
N LEU A 610 37.34 77.04 -21.18
CA LEU A 610 36.59 76.54 -22.33
C LEU A 610 35.73 77.64 -22.99
N LYS A 611 35.21 78.59 -22.21
CA LYS A 611 34.42 79.74 -22.70
C LYS A 611 35.13 80.59 -23.76
N TYR A 612 36.45 80.61 -23.76
CA TYR A 612 37.24 81.35 -24.75
C TYR A 612 37.61 80.50 -25.97
N GLN A 613 37.54 79.17 -25.83
CA GLN A 613 38.00 78.18 -26.79
C GLN A 613 36.91 77.67 -27.73
N VAL A 614 35.63 77.79 -27.36
CA VAL A 614 34.51 77.34 -28.18
C VAL A 614 34.18 78.29 -29.33
N GLU A 615 33.76 77.72 -30.46
CA GLU A 615 33.28 78.44 -31.65
C GLU A 615 31.88 79.01 -31.43
N ASP A 616 31.01 78.21 -30.82
CA ASP A 616 29.58 78.42 -30.57
C ASP A 616 29.30 78.94 -29.14
N ARG A 617 29.95 80.05 -28.77
CA ARG A 617 29.90 80.65 -27.43
C ARG A 617 28.48 80.86 -26.89
N GLY A 618 27.55 81.30 -27.72
CA GLY A 618 26.15 81.51 -27.31
C GLY A 618 25.45 80.23 -26.86
N LEU A 619 25.80 79.07 -27.45
CA LEU A 619 25.26 77.78 -27.00
C LEU A 619 25.85 77.38 -25.64
N LEU A 620 27.16 77.54 -25.46
CA LEU A 620 27.81 77.26 -24.16
C LEU A 620 27.24 78.14 -23.04
N GLU A 621 27.06 79.44 -23.29
CA GLU A 621 26.43 80.36 -22.34
C GLU A 621 25.00 79.92 -21.99
N LYS A 622 24.21 79.52 -23.00
CA LYS A 622 22.86 78.97 -22.77
C LYS A 622 22.90 77.73 -21.89
N LEU A 623 23.81 76.77 -22.15
CA LEU A 623 23.96 75.55 -21.36
C LEU A 623 24.38 75.83 -19.90
N ILE A 624 25.20 76.85 -19.68
CA ILE A 624 25.62 77.29 -18.34
C ILE A 624 24.44 77.95 -17.61
N VAL A 625 23.74 78.88 -18.26
CA VAL A 625 22.59 79.59 -17.68
C VAL A 625 21.46 78.60 -17.35
N SER A 626 21.24 77.59 -18.20
CA SER A 626 20.27 76.52 -17.95
C SER A 626 20.74 75.47 -16.93
N LYS A 627 21.92 75.66 -16.31
CA LYS A 627 22.55 74.75 -15.33
C LYS A 627 22.79 73.33 -15.83
N ILE A 628 22.82 73.13 -17.15
CA ILE A 628 23.21 71.85 -17.75
C ILE A 628 24.72 71.66 -17.62
N VAL A 629 25.47 72.76 -17.76
CA VAL A 629 26.93 72.80 -17.64
C VAL A 629 27.34 73.63 -16.44
N LYS A 630 28.27 73.11 -15.63
CA LYS A 630 28.89 73.83 -14.51
C LYS A 630 30.34 74.18 -14.84
N LEU A 631 30.63 75.48 -14.87
CA LEU A 631 31.98 76.01 -15.03
C LEU A 631 32.79 75.79 -13.74
N MET A 632 33.98 75.22 -13.84
CA MET A 632 34.88 75.11 -12.70
C MET A 632 35.47 76.49 -12.34
N PRO A 633 35.74 76.76 -11.05
CA PRO A 633 36.44 77.98 -10.63
C PRO A 633 37.80 78.10 -11.33
N ALA A 634 38.28 79.33 -11.49
CA ALA A 634 39.65 79.56 -11.94
C ALA A 634 40.63 78.87 -10.97
N GLU A 635 41.72 78.31 -11.50
CA GLU A 635 42.78 77.59 -10.76
C GLU A 635 42.44 76.16 -10.28
N VAL A 636 41.20 75.70 -10.42
CA VAL A 636 40.83 74.29 -10.16
C VAL A 636 40.95 73.47 -11.45
N GLN A 637 41.75 72.41 -11.44
CA GLN A 637 41.81 71.45 -12.56
C GLN A 637 40.50 70.65 -12.62
N ALA A 638 39.79 70.67 -13.75
CA ALA A 638 38.53 69.94 -13.89
C ALA A 638 38.70 68.43 -13.66
N ASP A 639 39.80 67.83 -14.10
CA ASP A 639 40.11 66.41 -13.90
C ASP A 639 40.08 65.98 -12.43
N GLU A 640 40.65 66.80 -11.53
CA GLU A 640 40.65 66.53 -10.10
C GLU A 640 39.24 66.47 -9.52
N TYR A 641 38.40 67.43 -9.93
CA TYR A 641 37.04 67.53 -9.44
C TYR A 641 36.16 66.42 -10.02
N ILE A 642 36.27 66.13 -11.32
CA ILE A 642 35.53 65.07 -12.02
C ILE A 642 35.78 63.72 -11.35
N ILE A 643 37.05 63.36 -11.14
CA ILE A 643 37.40 62.03 -10.61
C ILE A 643 36.98 61.89 -9.14
N LYS A 644 37.25 62.91 -8.30
CA LYS A 644 36.83 62.88 -6.89
C LYS A 644 35.32 62.81 -6.75
N TYR A 645 34.60 63.65 -7.50
CA TYR A 645 33.15 63.67 -7.44
C TYR A 645 32.54 62.38 -7.98
N ALA A 646 33.12 61.79 -9.03
CA ALA A 646 32.71 60.49 -9.54
C ALA A 646 32.89 59.39 -8.50
N LEU A 647 34.00 59.39 -7.78
CA LEU A 647 34.27 58.42 -6.71
C LEU A 647 33.28 58.56 -5.55
N ASP A 648 32.94 59.80 -5.16
CA ASP A 648 32.05 60.07 -4.03
C ASP A 648 30.61 59.60 -4.28
N ILE A 649 30.14 59.66 -5.53
CA ILE A 649 28.75 59.32 -5.90
C ILE A 649 28.63 58.03 -6.73
N ASP A 650 29.74 57.31 -6.93
CA ASP A 650 29.84 56.11 -7.76
C ASP A 650 29.32 56.33 -9.21
N ALA A 651 29.78 57.41 -9.84
CA ALA A 651 29.36 57.80 -11.20
C ALA A 651 30.25 57.22 -12.30
N TYR A 652 29.64 56.97 -13.45
CA TYR A 652 30.40 56.81 -14.69
C TYR A 652 31.00 58.15 -15.15
N ILE A 653 32.20 58.11 -15.71
CA ILE A 653 32.90 59.29 -16.27
C ILE A 653 32.90 59.19 -17.79
N ILE A 654 32.24 60.12 -18.48
CA ILE A 654 32.28 60.23 -19.94
C ILE A 654 33.51 61.07 -20.31
N SER A 655 34.58 60.40 -20.74
CA SER A 655 35.80 61.05 -21.23
C SER A 655 36.66 60.09 -22.04
N ASN A 656 37.26 60.59 -23.12
CA ASN A 656 38.29 59.88 -23.86
C ASN A 656 39.68 59.99 -23.20
N ASP A 657 39.87 60.93 -22.25
CA ASP A 657 41.12 61.04 -21.48
C ASP A 657 41.33 59.80 -20.61
N ARG A 658 42.56 59.27 -20.61
CA ARG A 658 42.93 58.09 -19.81
C ARG A 658 43.26 58.43 -18.36
N TYR A 659 43.30 59.71 -18.00
CA TYR A 659 43.65 60.21 -16.67
C TYR A 659 44.93 59.55 -16.13
N LYS A 660 45.95 59.45 -16.99
CA LYS A 660 47.16 58.64 -16.72
C LYS A 660 47.87 59.04 -15.44
N GLU A 661 47.87 60.33 -15.11
CA GLU A 661 48.49 60.87 -13.89
C GLU A 661 47.72 60.47 -12.63
N TRP A 662 46.38 60.50 -12.70
CA TRP A 662 45.52 60.07 -11.60
C TRP A 662 45.60 58.58 -11.34
N ARG A 663 45.61 57.76 -12.40
CA ARG A 663 45.78 56.30 -12.27
C ARG A 663 47.08 55.90 -11.58
N LYS A 664 48.14 56.71 -11.68
CA LYS A 664 49.42 56.43 -11.02
C LYS A 664 49.41 56.73 -9.51
N LYS A 665 48.38 57.40 -8.98
CA LYS A 665 48.33 57.80 -7.56
C LYS A 665 48.12 56.62 -6.61
N ASN A 666 47.24 55.67 -6.94
CA ASN A 666 47.07 54.41 -6.20
C ASN A 666 46.25 53.36 -7.02
N PRO A 667 46.32 52.06 -6.65
CA PRO A 667 45.63 50.98 -7.36
C PRO A 667 44.10 51.05 -7.36
N ASP A 668 43.49 51.50 -6.26
CA ASP A 668 42.02 51.56 -6.16
C ASP A 668 41.45 52.61 -7.13
N LEU A 669 42.14 53.74 -7.26
CA LEU A 669 41.78 54.79 -8.20
C LEU A 669 42.04 54.36 -9.65
N GLU A 670 43.09 53.59 -9.89
CA GLU A 670 43.31 52.99 -11.21
C GLU A 670 42.14 52.07 -11.61
N GLU A 671 41.69 51.21 -10.69
CA GLU A 671 40.60 50.28 -10.93
C GLU A 671 39.26 51.00 -11.11
N PHE A 672 38.98 52.00 -10.26
CA PHE A 672 37.80 52.84 -10.39
C PHE A 672 37.75 53.51 -11.78
N ILE A 673 38.82 54.19 -12.20
CA ILE A 673 38.87 54.85 -13.52
C ILE A 673 38.74 53.82 -14.65
N LYS A 674 39.33 52.63 -14.54
CA LYS A 674 39.19 51.58 -15.56
C LYS A 674 37.75 51.11 -15.71
N THR A 675 37.04 50.93 -14.60
CA THR A 675 35.69 50.36 -14.57
C THR A 675 34.60 51.41 -14.84
N HIS A 676 34.82 52.66 -14.42
CA HIS A 676 33.82 53.74 -14.48
C HIS A 676 34.04 54.72 -15.62
N ARG A 677 35.23 54.77 -16.25
CA ARG A 677 35.43 55.61 -17.44
C ARG A 677 34.81 54.96 -18.68
N VAL A 678 33.97 55.74 -19.35
CA VAL A 678 33.26 55.42 -20.58
C VAL A 678 33.82 56.30 -21.69
N THR A 679 34.33 55.64 -22.72
CA THR A 679 34.81 56.31 -23.94
C THR A 679 33.66 56.52 -24.92
N PHE A 680 33.81 57.49 -25.82
CA PHE A 680 32.78 57.84 -26.77
C PHE A 680 33.37 58.31 -28.10
N THR A 681 32.55 58.29 -29.15
CA THR A 681 32.85 58.90 -30.44
C THR A 681 31.63 59.67 -30.94
N ILE A 682 31.88 60.77 -31.66
CA ILE A 682 30.81 61.56 -32.30
C ILE A 682 31.02 61.50 -33.80
N HIS A 683 30.12 60.82 -34.50
CA HIS A 683 30.20 60.67 -35.96
C HIS A 683 28.89 61.13 -36.60
N LYS A 684 28.98 62.14 -37.48
CA LYS A 684 27.82 62.75 -38.17
C LYS A 684 26.72 63.21 -37.21
N GLY A 685 27.11 63.73 -36.04
CA GLY A 685 26.18 64.21 -35.00
C GLY A 685 25.55 63.10 -34.15
N ILE A 686 25.92 61.83 -34.35
CA ILE A 686 25.47 60.70 -33.53
C ILE A 686 26.57 60.35 -32.54
N VAL A 687 26.19 60.24 -31.26
CA VAL A 687 27.09 59.84 -30.17
C VAL A 687 27.02 58.33 -29.97
N HIS A 688 28.19 57.69 -29.94
CA HIS A 688 28.35 56.28 -29.62
C HIS A 688 29.23 56.15 -28.38
N PHE A 689 28.72 55.50 -27.32
CA PHE A 689 29.49 55.13 -26.13
C PHE A 689 30.08 53.72 -26.27
N ASP A 690 31.11 53.41 -25.48
CA ASP A 690 31.53 52.01 -25.29
C ASP A 690 30.50 51.19 -24.50
N GLU A 691 30.68 49.86 -24.48
CA GLU A 691 29.73 48.88 -23.91
C GLU A 691 29.48 49.04 -22.39
N LYS A 692 30.20 49.93 -21.68
CA LYS A 692 30.00 50.12 -20.24
C LYS A 692 28.73 50.90 -19.92
N ILE A 693 28.31 51.78 -20.84
CA ILE A 693 27.01 52.45 -20.75
C ILE A 693 26.09 51.90 -21.84
N GLU A 694 24.97 51.38 -21.37
CA GLU A 694 23.84 50.95 -22.17
C GLU A 694 22.60 51.65 -21.61
N GLY A 695 21.64 51.92 -22.49
CA GLY A 695 20.37 52.53 -22.08
C GLY A 695 19.39 51.52 -21.51
N LEU A 696 18.30 52.05 -20.96
CA LEU A 696 17.20 51.30 -20.34
C LEU A 696 16.21 50.65 -21.31
#